data_AF-A0A1Q7MP31-F1
#
_entry.id   AF-A0A1Q7MP31-F1
#
_cell.length_a   1.000
_cell.length_b   1.000
_cell.length_c   1.000
_cell.angle_alpha   90.00
_cell.angle_beta   90.00
_cell.angle_gamma   90.00
#
_symmetry.space_group_name_H-M   'P 1'
#
loop_
_entity.id
_entity.type
_entity.pdbx_description
1 polymer ?
#
loop_
_entity_poly.entity_id
_entity_poly.type
_entity_poly.pdbx_seq_one_letter_code
_entity_poly.pdbx_strand_id
1 'polypeptide(L)'
;MPELPENDPVVSKSYALHYAVAMVLLIASLFWALWDEGWAQRPWIAYQKQWKERYGAFLKTAKSKSARSVSDLEKDSDYQKLEQAARQADAEAKPHRDALQKQIIDLNAKILAVQNVFTDKRAYANAITYEIETDPSASGKKSKQKDLDEYKKKVWTVEYPDGHKEKYDFRQLEEKYNELKDERTKVSAELADVLKPVTEANNKVTEYVSAHLVDLTPSQIEGLQKKTSEWDPTIQQINVAEANIVDRCESCHMGIREPLKLTAASMTPKGQKRPDEYAQAFVSHPEPELLKIHDPDKFGCSPCHQGNGRATTSVEKGHGNYEHWLWPLFPKQNTEAGCQTCHAADMVLVSGDVGWNISEGKDLFRQRGCLGCHRYEGYDKEPEDLNSVGQQIKQLETEKAQNSKQAAELMKQADTAQSNEEANRLNDKAIALKVSNSKIDGHIQQLDFQSHSLLQDVKKVGPNLKDVRLKLNRNWIPVWLKKPTDFRPTTKMPNFRLSDQQIRAISAYIWQSGFKDPLPKQNPGNAEHGKELFETRGCMACHSIGEGDQMQGGTFAANLTQRTRPYCPLEKKDIGPEDYAKKGLPYVFDLEHSQCPNDGHELQVQNMTVMPSLRLSVPDAQDIATYLISQKQQEPSSYPDAAFMEDPNLREEGKKWVRHFGCAGCHEISGFADEGRIGTELTAEGSKPIERLDFALYTEPAQRGTGKDPITNPEDLQRLPEGPSQMFTTRARSSLKLKSCACPIHI
;
A
#
# COMPACT_ATOMS: atom_id res chain seq x y z
N MET A 1 -55.42 -56.34 41.69
CA MET A 1 -54.78 -55.64 40.54
C MET A 1 -55.93 -55.13 39.68
N PRO A 2 -55.93 -53.88 39.21
CA PRO A 2 -56.90 -53.43 38.22
C PRO A 2 -56.66 -54.20 36.91
N GLU A 3 -57.72 -54.53 36.19
CA GLU A 3 -57.60 -55.10 34.84
C GLU A 3 -56.95 -54.07 33.93
N LEU A 4 -55.97 -54.51 33.12
CA LEU A 4 -55.38 -53.67 32.08
C LEU A 4 -56.49 -53.33 31.07
N PRO A 5 -56.69 -52.04 30.70
CA PRO A 5 -57.76 -51.68 29.78
C PRO A 5 -57.54 -52.37 28.43
N GLU A 6 -58.57 -53.08 27.97
CA GLU A 6 -58.55 -54.03 26.85
C GLU A 6 -58.22 -53.40 25.48
N ASN A 7 -58.01 -52.07 25.43
CA ASN A 7 -57.68 -51.28 24.24
C ASN A 7 -56.70 -50.15 24.56
N ASP A 8 -55.49 -50.47 25.04
CA ASP A 8 -54.39 -49.50 24.98
C ASP A 8 -54.00 -49.26 23.50
N PRO A 9 -54.13 -48.04 22.94
CA PRO A 9 -53.77 -47.76 21.55
C PRO A 9 -52.27 -47.87 21.25
N VAL A 10 -51.40 -47.95 22.28
CA VAL A 10 -49.96 -48.22 22.12
C VAL A 10 -49.70 -49.70 21.87
N VAL A 11 -50.53 -50.59 22.43
CA VAL A 11 -50.38 -52.06 22.33
C VAL A 11 -51.27 -52.67 21.24
N SER A 12 -52.42 -52.06 20.95
CA SER A 12 -53.42 -52.57 19.98
C SER A 12 -53.25 -52.08 18.54
N LYS A 13 -52.34 -51.11 18.27
CA LYS A 13 -52.11 -50.57 16.92
C LYS A 13 -50.66 -50.76 16.47
N SER A 14 -50.48 -51.25 15.25
CA SER A 14 -49.15 -51.42 14.66
C SER A 14 -48.57 -50.08 14.19
N TYR A 15 -47.56 -49.58 14.90
CA TYR A 15 -46.75 -48.45 14.47
C TYR A 15 -45.72 -48.82 13.38
N ALA A 16 -45.64 -50.08 12.96
CA ALA A 16 -44.66 -50.55 11.98
C ALA A 16 -44.68 -49.75 10.67
N LEU A 17 -45.87 -49.35 10.18
CA LEU A 17 -45.98 -48.49 9.00
C LEU A 17 -45.40 -47.09 9.24
N HIS A 18 -45.64 -46.49 10.40
CA HIS A 18 -45.12 -45.17 10.77
C HIS A 18 -43.59 -45.21 10.91
N TYR A 19 -43.04 -46.23 11.55
CA TYR A 19 -41.60 -46.45 11.64
C TYR A 19 -40.97 -46.76 10.27
N ALA A 20 -41.63 -47.53 9.41
CA ALA A 20 -41.15 -47.79 8.05
C ALA A 20 -41.11 -46.50 7.21
N VAL A 21 -42.16 -45.67 7.27
CA VAL A 21 -42.19 -44.36 6.59
C VAL A 21 -41.09 -43.44 7.14
N ALA A 22 -40.94 -43.34 8.47
CA ALA A 22 -39.89 -42.53 9.09
C ALA A 22 -38.48 -43.02 8.71
N MET A 23 -38.25 -44.33 8.67
CA MET A 23 -36.99 -44.95 8.26
C MET A 23 -36.69 -44.69 6.77
N VAL A 24 -37.68 -44.80 5.88
CA VAL A 24 -37.53 -44.48 4.46
C VAL A 24 -37.21 -42.99 4.26
N LEU A 25 -37.89 -42.09 4.98
CA LEU A 25 -37.61 -40.66 4.94
C LEU A 25 -36.20 -40.34 5.47
N LEU A 26 -35.76 -40.98 6.56
CA LEU A 26 -34.40 -40.83 7.08
C LEU A 26 -33.36 -41.32 6.07
N ILE A 27 -33.53 -42.50 5.48
CA ILE A 27 -32.63 -43.03 4.43
C ILE A 27 -32.60 -42.10 3.21
N ALA A 28 -33.74 -41.60 2.76
CA ALA A 28 -33.83 -40.66 1.64
C ALA A 28 -33.12 -39.32 1.96
N SER A 29 -33.31 -38.79 3.18
CA SER A 29 -32.63 -37.56 3.62
C SER A 29 -31.11 -37.75 3.76
N LEU A 30 -30.66 -38.92 4.23
CA LEU A 30 -29.25 -39.27 4.33
C LEU A 30 -28.61 -39.41 2.93
N PHE A 31 -29.29 -40.10 2.01
CA PHE A 31 -28.84 -40.21 0.62
C PHE A 31 -28.77 -38.83 -0.05
N TRP A 32 -29.79 -37.98 0.15
CA TRP A 32 -29.80 -36.62 -0.36
C TRP A 32 -28.68 -35.76 0.24
N ALA A 33 -28.44 -35.82 1.55
CA ALA A 33 -27.34 -35.11 2.21
C ALA A 33 -25.96 -35.58 1.73
N LEU A 34 -25.75 -36.90 1.56
CA LEU A 34 -24.50 -37.45 1.02
C LEU A 34 -24.29 -37.09 -0.46
N TRP A 35 -25.37 -36.98 -1.24
CA TRP A 35 -25.33 -36.52 -2.62
C TRP A 35 -25.01 -35.02 -2.72
N ASP A 36 -25.67 -34.19 -1.91
CA ASP A 36 -25.46 -32.74 -1.85
C ASP A 36 -24.03 -32.39 -1.40
N GLU A 37 -23.55 -33.03 -0.33
CA GLU A 37 -22.16 -32.93 0.15
C GLU A 37 -21.15 -33.41 -0.91
N GLY A 38 -21.45 -34.51 -1.61
CA GLY A 38 -20.54 -35.11 -2.58
C GLY A 38 -20.43 -34.36 -3.91
N TRP A 39 -21.51 -33.71 -4.36
CA TRP A 39 -21.60 -33.12 -5.72
C TRP A 39 -21.97 -31.63 -5.75
N ALA A 40 -22.90 -31.17 -4.91
CA ALA A 40 -23.40 -29.80 -4.98
C ALA A 40 -22.54 -28.81 -4.17
N GLN A 41 -22.05 -29.21 -2.99
CA GLN A 41 -21.25 -28.34 -2.13
C GLN A 41 -19.75 -28.33 -2.45
N ARG A 42 -19.26 -29.25 -3.30
CA ARG A 42 -17.83 -29.44 -3.58
C ARG A 42 -17.40 -29.29 -5.06
N PRO A 43 -17.91 -28.31 -5.85
CA PRO A 43 -17.53 -28.17 -7.26
C PRO A 43 -16.05 -27.83 -7.47
N TRP A 44 -15.37 -27.25 -6.47
CA TRP A 44 -13.92 -27.03 -6.46
C TRP A 44 -13.10 -28.32 -6.69
N ILE A 45 -13.63 -29.51 -6.32
CA ILE A 45 -12.99 -30.80 -6.62
C ILE A 45 -12.90 -31.04 -8.13
N ALA A 46 -13.89 -30.59 -8.91
CA ALA A 46 -13.86 -30.69 -10.36
C ALA A 46 -12.76 -29.82 -10.97
N TYR A 47 -12.57 -28.60 -10.44
CA TYR A 47 -11.47 -27.71 -10.83
C TYR A 47 -10.10 -28.40 -10.59
N GLN A 48 -9.86 -28.95 -9.40
CA GLN A 48 -8.58 -29.60 -9.09
C GLN A 48 -8.33 -30.89 -9.91
N LYS A 49 -9.38 -31.66 -10.23
CA LYS A 49 -9.28 -32.80 -11.15
C LYS A 49 -8.94 -32.37 -12.58
N GLN A 50 -9.63 -31.34 -13.10
CA GLN A 50 -9.38 -30.79 -14.43
C GLN A 50 -7.97 -30.20 -14.54
N TRP A 51 -7.51 -29.51 -13.50
CA TRP A 51 -6.14 -29.02 -13.38
C TRP A 51 -5.11 -30.15 -13.45
N LYS A 52 -5.25 -31.20 -12.61
CA LYS A 52 -4.34 -32.35 -12.60
C LYS A 52 -4.19 -33.00 -13.98
N GLU A 53 -5.28 -33.13 -14.73
CA GLU A 53 -5.27 -33.65 -16.10
C GLU A 53 -4.56 -32.70 -17.08
N ARG A 54 -4.97 -31.43 -17.13
CA ARG A 54 -4.50 -30.44 -18.12
C ARG A 54 -3.07 -30.00 -17.85
N TYR A 55 -2.74 -29.68 -16.60
CA TYR A 55 -1.38 -29.30 -16.20
C TYR A 55 -0.42 -30.50 -16.35
N GLY A 56 -0.86 -31.71 -16.00
CA GLY A 56 -0.09 -32.94 -16.26
C GLY A 56 0.18 -33.17 -17.76
N ALA A 57 -0.75 -32.81 -18.65
CA ALA A 57 -0.53 -32.83 -20.10
C ALA A 57 0.42 -31.71 -20.57
N PHE A 58 0.25 -30.49 -20.07
CA PHE A 58 1.13 -29.35 -20.36
C PHE A 58 2.58 -29.64 -19.94
N LEU A 59 2.81 -30.16 -18.73
CA LEU A 59 4.13 -30.50 -18.22
C LEU A 59 4.85 -31.56 -19.06
N LYS A 60 4.13 -32.50 -19.69
CA LYS A 60 4.74 -33.46 -20.65
C LYS A 60 5.29 -32.73 -21.87
N THR A 61 4.52 -31.80 -22.44
CA THR A 61 4.99 -30.95 -23.54
C THR A 61 6.16 -30.07 -23.10
N ALA A 62 6.04 -29.40 -21.94
CA ALA A 62 7.11 -28.57 -21.38
C ALA A 62 8.42 -29.35 -21.17
N LYS A 63 8.37 -30.56 -20.58
CA LYS A 63 9.56 -31.42 -20.41
C LYS A 63 10.22 -31.75 -21.74
N SER A 64 9.43 -32.08 -22.78
CA SER A 64 9.98 -32.36 -24.11
C SER A 64 10.56 -31.13 -24.82
N LYS A 65 10.03 -29.92 -24.57
CA LYS A 65 10.61 -28.66 -25.05
C LYS A 65 11.94 -28.36 -24.32
N SER A 66 11.93 -28.44 -22.99
CA SER A 66 13.10 -28.22 -22.14
C SER A 66 14.23 -29.21 -22.46
N ALA A 67 13.93 -30.50 -22.62
CA ALA A 67 14.92 -31.51 -23.00
C ALA A 67 15.57 -31.26 -24.38
N ARG A 68 14.82 -30.70 -25.35
CA ARG A 68 15.40 -30.25 -26.63
C ARG A 68 16.33 -29.05 -26.43
N SER A 69 15.91 -28.07 -25.64
CA SER A 69 16.72 -26.89 -25.33
C SER A 69 18.03 -27.26 -24.61
N VAL A 70 17.99 -28.24 -23.70
CA VAL A 70 19.21 -28.80 -23.08
C VAL A 70 20.06 -29.53 -24.12
N SER A 71 19.48 -30.35 -25.00
CA SER A 71 20.23 -31.03 -26.06
C SER A 71 20.82 -30.09 -27.13
N ASP A 72 20.26 -28.88 -27.28
CA ASP A 72 20.86 -27.82 -28.08
C ASP A 72 22.01 -27.12 -27.32
N LEU A 73 21.91 -26.94 -26.00
CA LEU A 73 23.00 -26.47 -25.12
C LEU A 73 24.15 -27.48 -24.99
N GLU A 74 23.88 -28.79 -25.04
CA GLU A 74 24.89 -29.86 -25.06
C GLU A 74 25.85 -29.78 -26.28
N LYS A 75 25.48 -29.02 -27.31
CA LYS A 75 26.31 -28.76 -28.50
C LYS A 75 27.22 -27.55 -28.30
N ASP A 76 27.03 -26.77 -27.24
CA ASP A 76 27.89 -25.62 -26.92
C ASP A 76 29.27 -26.09 -26.44
N SER A 77 30.32 -25.48 -26.99
CA SER A 77 31.70 -25.81 -26.65
C SER A 77 32.06 -25.48 -25.20
N ASP A 78 31.39 -24.51 -24.57
CA ASP A 78 31.64 -24.14 -23.17
C ASP A 78 30.87 -25.05 -22.21
N TYR A 79 29.66 -25.47 -22.55
CA TYR A 79 28.97 -26.55 -21.82
C TYR A 79 29.79 -27.84 -21.83
N GLN A 80 30.32 -28.25 -22.99
CA GLN A 80 31.11 -29.48 -23.11
C GLN A 80 32.38 -29.46 -22.24
N LYS A 81 33.07 -28.30 -22.12
CA LYS A 81 34.23 -28.14 -21.21
C LYS A 81 33.82 -28.30 -19.74
N LEU A 82 32.70 -27.69 -19.34
CA LEU A 82 32.20 -27.78 -17.97
C LEU A 82 31.75 -29.21 -17.63
N GLU A 83 31.06 -29.88 -18.55
CA GLU A 83 30.65 -31.27 -18.38
C GLU A 83 31.86 -32.21 -18.31
N GLN A 84 32.87 -32.01 -19.17
CA GLN A 84 34.12 -32.77 -19.12
C GLN A 84 34.85 -32.58 -17.79
N ALA A 85 34.92 -31.35 -17.27
CA ALA A 85 35.50 -31.05 -15.97
C ALA A 85 34.74 -31.72 -14.82
N ALA A 86 33.40 -31.72 -14.85
CA ALA A 86 32.57 -32.40 -13.85
C ALA A 86 32.73 -33.94 -13.89
N ARG A 87 32.77 -34.52 -15.09
CA ARG A 87 33.03 -35.96 -15.30
C ARG A 87 34.44 -36.35 -14.83
N GLN A 88 35.44 -35.50 -15.06
CA GLN A 88 36.81 -35.72 -14.58
C GLN A 88 36.88 -35.67 -13.04
N ALA A 89 36.28 -34.65 -12.43
CA ALA A 89 36.22 -34.54 -10.97
C ALA A 89 35.53 -35.74 -10.31
N ASP A 90 34.40 -36.24 -10.86
CA ASP A 90 33.76 -37.45 -10.35
C ASP A 90 34.65 -38.69 -10.51
N ALA A 91 35.33 -38.84 -11.66
CA ALA A 91 36.23 -39.97 -11.91
C ALA A 91 37.45 -39.99 -10.96
N GLU A 92 38.01 -38.83 -10.63
CA GLU A 92 39.12 -38.67 -9.68
C GLU A 92 38.68 -38.90 -8.23
N ALA A 93 37.50 -38.40 -7.85
CA ALA A 93 36.93 -38.58 -6.51
C ALA A 93 36.43 -40.02 -6.26
N LYS A 94 35.96 -40.72 -7.30
CA LYS A 94 35.27 -42.02 -7.21
C LYS A 94 36.00 -43.08 -6.37
N PRO A 95 37.30 -43.39 -6.56
CA PRO A 95 37.99 -44.40 -5.77
C PRO A 95 38.01 -44.09 -4.26
N HIS A 96 38.22 -42.81 -3.91
CA HIS A 96 38.26 -42.35 -2.53
C HIS A 96 36.86 -42.31 -1.91
N ARG A 97 35.88 -41.76 -2.64
CA ARG A 97 34.46 -41.74 -2.27
C ARG A 97 33.94 -43.15 -1.97
N ASP A 98 34.13 -44.08 -2.90
CA ASP A 98 33.59 -45.43 -2.79
C ASP A 98 34.28 -46.20 -1.61
N ALA A 99 35.56 -45.91 -1.32
CA ALA A 99 36.27 -46.44 -0.15
C ALA A 99 35.76 -45.85 1.19
N LEU A 100 35.61 -44.53 1.28
CA LEU A 100 35.10 -43.84 2.47
C LEU A 100 33.63 -44.21 2.75
N GLN A 101 32.80 -44.34 1.72
CA GLN A 101 31.43 -44.85 1.85
C GLN A 101 31.39 -46.28 2.42
N LYS A 102 32.30 -47.16 1.98
CA LYS A 102 32.43 -48.51 2.54
C LYS A 102 32.84 -48.48 4.02
N GLN A 103 33.75 -47.60 4.41
CA GLN A 103 34.12 -47.39 5.83
C GLN A 103 32.92 -46.88 6.66
N ILE A 104 32.14 -45.93 6.14
CA ILE A 104 30.93 -45.42 6.81
C ILE A 104 29.89 -46.53 7.00
N ILE A 105 29.71 -47.42 6.01
CA ILE A 105 28.81 -48.57 6.13
C ILE A 105 29.26 -49.53 7.24
N ASP A 106 30.56 -49.87 7.28
CA ASP A 106 31.14 -50.73 8.33
C ASP A 106 31.05 -50.10 9.72
N LEU A 107 31.40 -48.81 9.85
CA LEU A 107 31.26 -48.06 11.10
C LEU A 107 29.81 -47.96 11.56
N ASN A 108 28.85 -47.74 10.67
CA ASN A 108 27.43 -47.76 11.04
C ASN A 108 26.98 -49.13 11.56
N ALA A 109 27.47 -50.24 10.98
CA ALA A 109 27.17 -51.58 11.46
C ALA A 109 27.78 -51.84 12.85
N LYS A 110 29.01 -51.37 13.10
CA LYS A 110 29.68 -51.42 14.43
C LYS A 110 28.97 -50.54 15.47
N ILE A 111 28.56 -49.32 15.10
CA ILE A 111 27.76 -48.43 15.95
C ILE A 111 26.45 -49.11 16.33
N LEU A 112 25.74 -49.73 15.38
CA LEU A 112 24.49 -50.43 15.64
C LEU A 112 24.67 -51.61 16.61
N ALA A 113 25.75 -52.40 16.46
CA ALA A 113 26.08 -53.50 17.35
C ALA A 113 26.28 -53.03 18.81
N VAL A 114 27.08 -51.97 19.02
CA VAL A 114 27.29 -51.36 20.36
C VAL A 114 26.01 -50.71 20.88
N GLN A 115 25.28 -49.98 20.03
CA GLN A 115 24.05 -49.27 20.38
C GLN A 115 22.96 -50.22 20.87
N ASN A 116 22.76 -51.38 20.22
CA ASN A 116 21.77 -52.36 20.62
C ASN A 116 21.98 -52.86 22.07
N VAL A 117 23.23 -52.99 22.51
CA VAL A 117 23.55 -53.33 23.90
C VAL A 117 23.45 -52.10 24.80
N PHE A 118 24.08 -50.98 24.41
CA PHE A 118 24.19 -49.78 25.23
C PHE A 118 22.83 -49.12 25.51
N THR A 119 21.91 -49.05 24.55
CA THR A 119 20.59 -48.42 24.71
C THR A 119 19.78 -49.09 25.82
N ASP A 120 19.76 -50.42 25.87
CA ASP A 120 19.06 -51.19 26.91
C ASP A 120 19.68 -50.96 28.31
N LYS A 121 21.03 -51.01 28.42
CA LYS A 121 21.69 -50.80 29.71
C LYS A 121 21.58 -49.35 30.20
N ARG A 122 21.58 -48.39 29.28
CA ARG A 122 21.36 -46.97 29.56
C ARG A 122 19.92 -46.70 30.00
N ALA A 123 18.92 -47.35 29.41
CA ALA A 123 17.53 -47.25 29.87
C ALA A 123 17.39 -47.72 31.33
N TYR A 124 18.01 -48.84 31.69
CA TYR A 124 18.00 -49.36 33.06
C TYR A 124 18.77 -48.47 34.06
N ALA A 125 19.95 -47.97 33.68
CA ALA A 125 20.72 -47.03 34.51
C ALA A 125 19.96 -45.70 34.72
N ASN A 126 19.26 -45.20 33.70
CA ASN A 126 18.41 -44.02 33.80
C ASN A 126 17.20 -44.25 34.71
N ALA A 127 16.57 -45.44 34.67
CA ALA A 127 15.48 -45.79 35.56
C ALA A 127 15.89 -45.73 37.04
N ILE A 128 17.04 -46.34 37.40
CA ILE A 128 17.59 -46.23 38.76
C ILE A 128 17.94 -44.78 39.11
N THR A 129 18.47 -43.99 38.17
CA THR A 129 18.77 -42.57 38.39
C THR A 129 17.50 -41.77 38.71
N TYR A 130 16.42 -41.98 37.96
CA TYR A 130 15.11 -41.38 38.22
C TYR A 130 14.54 -41.82 39.58
N GLU A 131 14.71 -43.10 39.95
CA GLU A 131 14.34 -43.61 41.28
C GLU A 131 15.17 -43.01 42.43
N ILE A 132 16.39 -42.53 42.19
CA ILE A 132 17.21 -41.77 43.15
C ILE A 132 16.72 -40.32 43.23
N GLU A 133 16.40 -39.69 42.10
CA GLU A 133 15.91 -38.31 42.06
C GLU A 133 14.57 -38.17 42.79
N THR A 134 13.65 -39.12 42.57
CA THR A 134 12.28 -39.12 43.10
C THR A 134 12.10 -39.71 44.51
N ASP A 135 13.10 -40.37 45.10
CA ASP A 135 12.99 -40.91 46.46
C ASP A 135 12.94 -39.78 47.51
N PRO A 136 11.96 -39.75 48.44
CA PRO A 136 11.95 -38.76 49.51
C PRO A 136 12.96 -39.06 50.64
N SER A 137 13.55 -40.25 50.70
CA SER A 137 14.44 -40.70 51.78
C SER A 137 15.92 -40.61 51.41
N ALA A 138 16.72 -39.93 52.24
CA ALA A 138 18.17 -39.87 52.09
C ALA A 138 18.85 -41.25 52.19
N SER A 139 18.29 -42.21 52.94
CA SER A 139 18.80 -43.59 52.98
C SER A 139 18.40 -44.39 51.74
N GLY A 140 17.19 -44.16 51.20
CA GLY A 140 16.72 -44.74 49.94
C GLY A 140 17.62 -44.34 48.76
N LYS A 141 17.90 -43.03 48.62
CA LYS A 141 18.86 -42.50 47.64
C LYS A 141 20.23 -43.17 47.74
N LYS A 142 20.77 -43.31 48.97
CA LYS A 142 22.10 -43.90 49.18
C LYS A 142 22.15 -45.40 48.86
N SER A 143 21.06 -46.15 49.08
CA SER A 143 20.97 -47.55 48.66
C SER A 143 20.95 -47.67 47.14
N LYS A 144 20.01 -46.97 46.47
CA LYS A 144 19.88 -47.00 45.01
C LYS A 144 21.12 -46.49 44.27
N GLN A 145 21.85 -45.53 44.84
CA GLN A 145 23.15 -45.11 44.31
C GLN A 145 24.18 -46.26 44.33
N LYS A 146 24.23 -47.06 45.40
CA LYS A 146 25.09 -48.25 45.47
C LYS A 146 24.66 -49.29 44.43
N ASP A 147 23.35 -49.49 44.23
CA ASP A 147 22.81 -50.41 43.23
C ASP A 147 23.16 -49.95 41.79
N LEU A 148 23.14 -48.63 41.52
CA LEU A 148 23.60 -48.03 40.27
C LEU A 148 25.11 -48.21 40.06
N ASP A 149 25.92 -48.01 41.11
CA ASP A 149 27.38 -48.16 41.06
C ASP A 149 27.80 -49.63 40.88
N GLU A 150 27.04 -50.58 41.44
CA GLU A 150 27.21 -52.02 41.19
C GLU A 150 26.71 -52.42 39.80
N TYR A 151 25.61 -51.84 39.32
CA TYR A 151 25.13 -52.07 37.96
C TYR A 151 26.15 -51.61 36.91
N LYS A 152 26.72 -50.41 37.05
CA LYS A 152 27.70 -49.85 36.11
C LYS A 152 29.00 -50.67 36.00
N LYS A 153 29.33 -51.47 37.02
CA LYS A 153 30.48 -52.39 37.04
C LYS A 153 30.21 -53.76 36.42
N LYS A 154 28.96 -54.08 36.07
CA LYS A 154 28.64 -55.31 35.32
C LYS A 154 29.19 -55.17 33.90
N VAL A 155 29.63 -56.29 33.32
CA VAL A 155 30.12 -56.34 31.94
C VAL A 155 29.11 -57.03 31.03
N TRP A 156 28.95 -56.51 29.82
CA TRP A 156 28.07 -57.06 28.79
C TRP A 156 28.85 -57.36 27.52
N THR A 157 28.48 -58.43 26.84
CA THR A 157 29.09 -58.82 25.56
C THR A 157 28.44 -58.06 24.41
N VAL A 158 29.25 -57.40 23.58
CA VAL A 158 28.86 -56.90 22.25
C VAL A 158 29.38 -57.89 21.21
N GLU A 159 28.55 -58.20 20.21
CA GLU A 159 28.90 -59.03 19.05
C GLU A 159 28.93 -58.15 17.80
N TYR A 160 30.09 -58.07 17.17
CA TYR A 160 30.36 -57.22 16.02
C TYR A 160 30.02 -57.92 14.69
N PRO A 161 29.84 -57.17 13.58
CA PRO A 161 29.44 -57.73 12.27
C PRO A 161 30.43 -58.74 11.66
N ASP A 162 31.67 -58.76 12.13
CA ASP A 162 32.74 -59.70 11.75
C ASP A 162 32.74 -61.00 12.59
N GLY A 163 31.81 -61.13 13.55
CA GLY A 163 31.73 -62.24 14.49
C GLY A 163 32.62 -62.10 15.73
N HIS A 164 33.39 -61.01 15.85
CA HIS A 164 34.16 -60.71 17.07
C HIS A 164 33.23 -60.42 18.24
N LYS A 165 33.60 -60.88 19.44
CA LYS A 165 32.82 -60.64 20.68
C LYS A 165 33.70 -60.05 21.76
N GLU A 166 33.37 -58.83 22.19
CA GLU A 166 34.10 -58.11 23.23
C GLU A 166 33.20 -57.82 24.44
N LYS A 167 33.78 -57.62 25.62
CA LYS A 167 33.04 -57.34 26.86
C LYS A 167 33.38 -55.96 27.39
N TYR A 168 32.34 -55.19 27.70
CA TYR A 168 32.47 -53.81 28.17
C TYR A 168 31.65 -53.58 29.44
N ASP A 169 32.18 -52.80 30.37
CA ASP A 169 31.41 -52.16 31.45
C ASP A 169 30.54 -51.00 30.92
N PHE A 170 29.74 -50.36 31.78
CA PHE A 170 28.81 -49.31 31.34
C PHE A 170 29.51 -48.08 30.76
N ARG A 171 30.64 -47.68 31.36
CA ARG A 171 31.44 -46.53 30.92
C ARG A 171 32.16 -46.88 29.62
N GLN A 172 32.70 -48.10 29.52
CA GLN A 172 33.34 -48.59 28.30
C GLN A 172 32.37 -48.69 27.12
N LEU A 173 31.09 -49.07 27.34
CA LEU A 173 30.06 -49.03 26.30
C LEU A 173 29.79 -47.60 25.79
N GLU A 174 29.71 -46.63 26.71
CA GLU A 174 29.51 -45.22 26.37
C GLU A 174 30.72 -44.64 25.62
N GLU A 175 31.93 -44.91 26.12
CA GLU A 175 33.19 -44.52 25.47
C GLU A 175 33.30 -45.13 24.07
N LYS A 176 33.00 -46.42 23.91
CA LYS A 176 33.08 -47.10 22.60
C LYS A 176 32.03 -46.63 21.61
N TYR A 177 30.81 -46.36 22.08
CA TYR A 177 29.74 -45.79 21.25
C TYR A 177 30.09 -44.38 20.75
N ASN A 178 30.69 -43.54 21.61
CA ASN A 178 31.12 -42.20 21.24
C ASN A 178 32.34 -42.24 20.30
N GLU A 179 33.35 -43.06 20.59
CA GLU A 179 34.54 -43.26 19.73
C GLU A 179 34.14 -43.62 18.28
N LEU A 180 33.28 -44.63 18.10
CA LEU A 180 32.84 -45.07 16.78
C LEU A 180 32.03 -43.98 16.04
N LYS A 181 31.26 -43.16 16.78
CA LYS A 181 30.54 -42.03 16.20
C LYS A 181 31.45 -40.87 15.81
N ASP A 182 32.51 -40.62 16.57
CA ASP A 182 33.52 -39.61 16.26
C ASP A 182 34.35 -40.05 15.04
N GLU A 183 34.74 -41.33 14.97
CA GLU A 183 35.40 -41.92 13.80
C GLU A 183 34.53 -41.80 12.55
N ARG A 184 33.26 -42.24 12.61
CA ARG A 184 32.30 -42.07 11.51
C ARG A 184 32.12 -40.59 11.12
N THR A 185 32.15 -39.67 12.09
CA THR A 185 32.02 -38.23 11.81
C THR A 185 33.25 -37.69 11.08
N LYS A 186 34.47 -38.14 11.43
CA LYS A 186 35.71 -37.81 10.72
C LYS A 186 35.69 -38.34 9.28
N VAL A 187 35.35 -39.61 9.08
CA VAL A 187 35.26 -40.22 7.74
C VAL A 187 34.18 -39.55 6.88
N SER A 188 33.06 -39.13 7.47
CA SER A 188 32.03 -38.33 6.78
C SER A 188 32.50 -36.92 6.40
N ALA A 189 33.37 -36.29 7.20
CA ALA A 189 33.98 -35.00 6.86
C ALA A 189 34.99 -35.15 5.71
N GLU A 190 35.84 -36.18 5.77
CA GLU A 190 36.79 -36.51 4.68
C GLU A 190 36.05 -36.83 3.38
N LEU A 191 34.92 -37.54 3.45
CA LEU A 191 34.04 -37.78 2.29
C LEU A 191 33.47 -36.47 1.72
N ALA A 192 33.14 -35.49 2.56
CA ALA A 192 32.67 -34.17 2.10
C ALA A 192 33.79 -33.39 1.41
N ASP A 193 35.02 -33.42 1.93
CA ASP A 193 36.20 -32.80 1.29
C ASP A 193 36.53 -33.45 -0.06
N VAL A 194 36.46 -34.77 -0.17
CA VAL A 194 36.62 -35.52 -1.44
C VAL A 194 35.53 -35.17 -2.46
N LEU A 195 34.29 -34.93 -2.01
CA LEU A 195 33.18 -34.55 -2.87
C LEU A 195 33.17 -33.07 -3.26
N LYS A 196 33.87 -32.20 -2.53
CA LYS A 196 33.84 -30.74 -2.75
C LYS A 196 34.18 -30.32 -4.19
N PRO A 197 35.24 -30.83 -4.86
CA PRO A 197 35.51 -30.51 -6.26
C PRO A 197 34.41 -30.99 -7.21
N VAL A 198 33.78 -32.13 -6.91
CA VAL A 198 32.66 -32.70 -7.68
C VAL A 198 31.43 -31.80 -7.55
N THR A 199 31.11 -31.32 -6.35
CA THR A 199 30.02 -30.35 -6.11
C THR A 199 30.30 -29.02 -6.81
N GLU A 200 31.51 -28.47 -6.68
CA GLU A 200 31.89 -27.21 -7.35
C GLU A 200 31.81 -27.31 -8.88
N ALA A 201 32.22 -28.42 -9.48
CA ALA A 201 32.13 -28.62 -10.93
C ALA A 201 30.66 -28.80 -11.40
N ASN A 202 29.85 -29.58 -10.68
CA ASN A 202 28.43 -29.74 -10.99
C ASN A 202 27.62 -28.45 -10.79
N ASN A 203 27.99 -27.62 -9.81
CA ASN A 203 27.39 -26.29 -9.62
C ASN A 203 27.65 -25.41 -10.85
N LYS A 204 28.89 -25.37 -11.38
CA LYS A 204 29.21 -24.60 -12.60
C LYS A 204 28.43 -25.07 -13.83
N VAL A 205 28.25 -26.38 -14.00
CA VAL A 205 27.37 -26.93 -15.06
C VAL A 205 25.93 -26.48 -14.85
N THR A 206 25.43 -26.54 -13.62
CA THR A 206 24.04 -26.16 -13.28
C THR A 206 23.80 -24.65 -13.46
N GLU A 207 24.74 -23.80 -13.04
CA GLU A 207 24.71 -22.35 -13.25
C GLU A 207 24.73 -21.99 -14.74
N TYR A 208 25.60 -22.62 -15.53
CA TYR A 208 25.65 -22.42 -16.97
C TYR A 208 24.31 -22.80 -17.64
N VAL A 209 23.77 -23.97 -17.29
CA VAL A 209 22.44 -24.42 -17.77
C VAL A 209 21.33 -23.44 -17.35
N SER A 210 21.34 -22.97 -16.11
CA SER A 210 20.34 -22.03 -15.60
C SER A 210 20.45 -20.63 -16.21
N ALA A 211 21.63 -20.20 -16.65
CA ALA A 211 21.85 -18.90 -17.29
C ALA A 211 21.49 -18.90 -18.79
N HIS A 212 21.56 -20.05 -19.45
CA HIS A 212 21.33 -20.17 -20.90
C HIS A 212 20.01 -20.88 -21.27
N LEU A 213 19.27 -21.44 -20.30
CA LEU A 213 17.89 -21.87 -20.49
C LEU A 213 16.90 -20.71 -20.29
N VAL A 214 15.90 -20.63 -21.18
CA VAL A 214 14.78 -19.68 -21.10
C VAL A 214 13.64 -20.17 -20.18
N ASP A 215 13.58 -21.49 -19.93
CA ASP A 215 12.53 -22.17 -19.16
C ASP A 215 13.16 -23.11 -18.10
N LEU A 216 12.34 -23.67 -17.21
CA LEU A 216 12.78 -24.67 -16.21
C LEU A 216 13.51 -25.89 -16.81
N THR A 217 14.42 -26.47 -16.04
CA THR A 217 15.16 -27.69 -16.42
C THR A 217 14.25 -28.92 -16.49
N PRO A 218 14.64 -30.00 -17.20
CA PRO A 218 13.85 -31.22 -17.27
C PRO A 218 13.62 -31.89 -15.90
N SER A 219 14.55 -31.74 -14.95
CA SER A 219 14.46 -32.27 -13.59
C SER A 219 13.53 -31.43 -12.70
N GLN A 220 13.54 -30.10 -12.84
CA GLN A 220 12.56 -29.23 -12.18
C GLN A 220 11.13 -29.54 -12.67
N ILE A 221 10.94 -29.71 -13.98
CA ILE A 221 9.65 -30.09 -14.57
C ILE A 221 9.22 -31.48 -14.10
N GLU A 222 10.15 -32.42 -13.91
CA GLU A 222 9.86 -33.74 -13.35
C GLU A 222 9.40 -33.67 -11.88
N GLY A 223 9.98 -32.78 -11.07
CA GLY A 223 9.48 -32.46 -9.74
C GLY A 223 8.03 -31.96 -9.75
N LEU A 224 7.69 -31.05 -10.68
CA LEU A 224 6.32 -30.56 -10.88
C LEU A 224 5.38 -31.66 -11.38
N GLN A 225 5.84 -32.55 -12.27
CA GLN A 225 5.08 -33.72 -12.72
C GLN A 225 4.75 -34.65 -11.56
N LYS A 226 5.73 -34.93 -10.69
CA LYS A 226 5.54 -35.74 -9.48
C LYS A 226 4.51 -35.09 -8.55
N LYS A 227 4.74 -33.82 -8.15
CA LYS A 227 3.80 -33.00 -7.35
C LYS A 227 2.37 -33.05 -7.89
N THR A 228 2.21 -32.86 -9.20
CA THR A 228 0.89 -32.88 -9.86
C THR A 228 0.27 -34.28 -9.88
N SER A 229 1.07 -35.33 -10.09
CA SER A 229 0.59 -36.72 -10.11
C SER A 229 0.18 -37.24 -8.73
N GLU A 230 0.85 -36.81 -7.67
CA GLU A 230 0.57 -37.15 -6.27
C GLU A 230 -0.51 -36.24 -5.65
N TRP A 231 -0.91 -35.15 -6.32
CA TRP A 231 -1.92 -34.20 -5.84
C TRP A 231 -3.28 -34.87 -5.57
N ASP A 232 -3.81 -34.68 -4.36
CA ASP A 232 -5.15 -35.11 -3.96
C ASP A 232 -6.06 -33.88 -3.71
N PRO A 233 -7.32 -33.84 -4.19
CA PRO A 233 -8.15 -32.65 -4.10
C PRO A 233 -8.44 -32.21 -2.66
N THR A 234 -7.89 -31.06 -2.26
CA THR A 234 -8.03 -30.46 -0.94
C THR A 234 -8.31 -28.96 -1.04
N ILE A 235 -9.11 -28.42 -0.12
CA ILE A 235 -9.34 -26.96 -0.05
C ILE A 235 -8.02 -26.30 0.34
N GLN A 236 -7.48 -25.48 -0.57
CA GLN A 236 -6.38 -24.57 -0.26
C GLN A 236 -7.00 -23.40 0.49
N GLN A 237 -6.63 -23.22 1.76
CA GLN A 237 -7.14 -22.16 2.61
C GLN A 237 -5.99 -21.35 3.21
N ILE A 238 -5.94 -20.08 2.83
CA ILE A 238 -5.10 -19.05 3.44
C ILE A 238 -5.91 -18.39 4.56
N ASN A 239 -5.28 -18.16 5.72
CA ASN A 239 -5.95 -17.59 6.89
C ASN A 239 -5.10 -16.45 7.48
N VAL A 240 -5.53 -15.21 7.26
CA VAL A 240 -4.84 -14.00 7.72
C VAL A 240 -5.57 -13.51 8.97
N ALA A 241 -5.14 -14.03 10.13
CA ALA A 241 -5.83 -13.84 11.40
C ALA A 241 -5.95 -12.35 11.81
N GLU A 242 -4.89 -11.57 11.56
CA GLU A 242 -4.80 -10.13 11.90
C GLU A 242 -5.88 -9.28 11.21
N ALA A 243 -6.30 -9.68 10.01
CA ALA A 243 -7.33 -9.02 9.22
C ALA A 243 -8.66 -9.80 9.16
N ASN A 244 -8.78 -10.94 9.88
CA ASN A 244 -9.94 -11.85 9.85
C ASN A 244 -10.32 -12.34 8.42
N ILE A 245 -9.33 -12.40 7.53
CA ILE A 245 -9.52 -12.88 6.15
C ILE A 245 -9.31 -14.39 6.11
N VAL A 246 -10.24 -15.08 5.45
CA VAL A 246 -10.11 -16.48 5.09
C VAL A 246 -10.33 -16.56 3.58
N ASP A 247 -9.29 -16.95 2.87
CA ASP A 247 -9.24 -16.98 1.42
C ASP A 247 -9.03 -18.42 0.92
N ARG A 248 -9.76 -18.79 -0.14
CA ARG A 248 -9.76 -20.12 -0.73
C ARG A 248 -9.70 -20.07 -2.26
N CYS A 249 -9.35 -18.93 -2.86
CA CYS A 249 -9.34 -18.74 -4.31
C CYS A 249 -8.41 -19.73 -5.02
N GLU A 250 -7.26 -20.06 -4.42
CA GLU A 250 -6.32 -21.08 -4.93
C GLU A 250 -6.91 -22.52 -4.94
N SER A 251 -8.08 -22.75 -4.33
CA SER A 251 -8.80 -24.03 -4.47
C SER A 251 -9.36 -24.26 -5.89
N CYS A 252 -9.50 -23.20 -6.69
CA CYS A 252 -9.92 -23.24 -8.10
C CYS A 252 -8.88 -22.60 -9.05
N HIS A 253 -8.07 -21.64 -8.57
CA HIS A 253 -7.08 -20.89 -9.36
C HIS A 253 -5.63 -21.42 -9.19
N MET A 254 -5.45 -22.74 -9.23
CA MET A 254 -4.17 -23.40 -8.93
C MET A 254 -2.97 -22.96 -9.82
N GLY A 255 -3.23 -22.39 -11.00
CA GLY A 255 -2.18 -21.91 -11.90
C GLY A 255 -1.49 -20.63 -11.45
N ILE A 256 -2.08 -19.88 -10.53
CA ILE A 256 -1.73 -18.48 -10.25
C ILE A 256 -0.27 -18.30 -9.78
N ARG A 257 0.27 -19.28 -9.04
CA ARG A 257 1.64 -19.30 -8.47
C ARG A 257 2.59 -20.30 -9.13
N GLU A 258 2.18 -21.02 -10.18
CA GLU A 258 3.06 -22.01 -10.80
C GLU A 258 4.20 -21.33 -11.59
N PRO A 259 5.44 -21.87 -11.53
CA PRO A 259 6.66 -21.22 -12.06
C PRO A 259 6.75 -21.22 -13.59
N LEU A 260 5.87 -21.96 -14.28
CA LEU A 260 5.75 -21.92 -15.74
C LEU A 260 4.57 -21.02 -16.11
N LYS A 261 4.76 -20.09 -17.04
CA LYS A 261 3.70 -19.17 -17.49
C LYS A 261 2.57 -19.92 -18.19
N LEU A 262 1.40 -19.97 -17.56
CA LEU A 262 0.20 -20.65 -18.06
C LEU A 262 -0.76 -19.64 -18.66
N THR A 263 -1.25 -19.96 -19.85
CA THR A 263 -2.28 -19.23 -20.58
C THR A 263 -3.53 -20.08 -20.77
N ALA A 264 -4.67 -19.44 -21.01
CA ALA A 264 -5.92 -20.15 -21.29
C ALA A 264 -5.79 -21.06 -22.53
N ALA A 265 -4.98 -20.67 -23.52
CA ALA A 265 -4.64 -21.52 -24.67
C ALA A 265 -3.89 -22.80 -24.26
N SER A 266 -2.88 -22.70 -23.39
CA SER A 266 -2.15 -23.87 -22.89
C SER A 266 -2.95 -24.78 -21.96
N MET A 267 -4.02 -24.27 -21.34
CA MET A 267 -4.93 -25.03 -20.46
C MET A 267 -6.23 -25.49 -21.14
N THR A 268 -6.36 -25.27 -22.45
CA THR A 268 -7.52 -25.71 -23.26
C THR A 268 -7.56 -27.25 -23.34
N PRO A 269 -8.75 -27.89 -23.22
CA PRO A 269 -8.86 -29.35 -23.32
C PRO A 269 -8.34 -29.92 -24.64
N LYS A 270 -7.77 -31.12 -24.59
CA LYS A 270 -7.31 -31.82 -25.79
C LYS A 270 -8.48 -32.04 -26.77
N GLY A 271 -8.39 -31.44 -27.94
CA GLY A 271 -9.41 -31.53 -29.00
C GLY A 271 -10.36 -30.33 -29.10
N GLN A 272 -10.33 -29.40 -28.14
CA GLN A 272 -11.08 -28.15 -28.22
C GLN A 272 -10.25 -27.03 -28.89
N LYS A 273 -10.92 -26.09 -29.56
CA LYS A 273 -10.29 -24.96 -30.27
C LYS A 273 -10.36 -23.63 -29.51
N ARG A 274 -11.11 -23.57 -28.41
CA ARG A 274 -11.31 -22.36 -27.59
C ARG A 274 -11.12 -22.75 -26.11
N PRO A 275 -10.51 -21.88 -25.28
CA PRO A 275 -10.47 -22.10 -23.84
C PRO A 275 -11.88 -22.06 -23.23
N ASP A 276 -12.12 -22.95 -22.28
CA ASP A 276 -13.31 -22.98 -21.42
C ASP A 276 -13.05 -22.24 -20.09
N GLU A 277 -14.06 -22.20 -19.20
CA GLU A 277 -13.97 -21.53 -17.90
C GLU A 277 -12.82 -22.06 -17.03
N TYR A 278 -12.62 -23.39 -17.01
CA TYR A 278 -11.48 -24.03 -16.35
C TYR A 278 -10.14 -23.51 -16.89
N ALA A 279 -9.99 -23.42 -18.21
CA ALA A 279 -8.77 -22.91 -18.83
C ALA A 279 -8.50 -21.43 -18.48
N GLN A 280 -9.55 -20.62 -18.28
CA GLN A 280 -9.41 -19.24 -17.78
C GLN A 280 -9.02 -19.19 -16.29
N ALA A 281 -9.53 -20.13 -15.47
CA ALA A 281 -9.17 -20.19 -14.04
C ALA A 281 -7.73 -20.65 -13.79
N PHE A 282 -7.16 -21.46 -14.71
CA PHE A 282 -5.84 -22.11 -14.58
C PHE A 282 -4.67 -21.30 -15.14
N VAL A 283 -4.86 -20.02 -15.43
CA VAL A 283 -3.77 -19.13 -15.89
C VAL A 283 -2.82 -18.76 -14.73
N SER A 284 -1.58 -18.41 -15.07
CA SER A 284 -0.67 -17.78 -14.10
C SER A 284 -1.13 -16.37 -13.76
N HIS A 285 -0.67 -15.83 -12.62
CA HIS A 285 -0.81 -14.41 -12.36
C HIS A 285 -0.22 -13.63 -13.54
N PRO A 286 -0.89 -12.57 -14.05
CA PRO A 286 -0.34 -11.76 -15.14
C PRO A 286 1.07 -11.27 -14.83
N GLU A 287 1.30 -10.91 -13.56
CA GLU A 287 2.48 -10.23 -13.04
C GLU A 287 3.08 -11.00 -11.84
N PRO A 288 3.88 -12.07 -12.06
CA PRO A 288 4.38 -12.92 -10.98
C PRO A 288 5.36 -12.21 -10.03
N GLU A 289 6.04 -11.17 -10.50
CA GLU A 289 6.96 -10.37 -9.67
C GLU A 289 6.21 -9.64 -8.53
N LEU A 290 4.96 -9.20 -8.77
CA LEU A 290 4.12 -8.61 -7.72
C LEU A 290 3.93 -9.58 -6.55
N LEU A 291 3.78 -10.89 -6.82
CA LEU A 291 3.57 -11.91 -5.79
C LEU A 291 4.83 -12.21 -4.96
N LYS A 292 6.02 -11.76 -5.39
CA LYS A 292 7.25 -11.86 -4.60
C LYS A 292 7.32 -10.81 -3.49
N ILE A 293 6.70 -9.65 -3.72
CA ILE A 293 6.59 -8.57 -2.72
C ILE A 293 5.23 -8.59 -1.98
N HIS A 294 4.18 -9.14 -2.60
CA HIS A 294 2.86 -9.40 -2.01
C HIS A 294 2.60 -10.91 -1.94
N ASP A 295 3.21 -11.56 -0.95
CA ASP A 295 3.10 -13.01 -0.72
C ASP A 295 1.64 -13.44 -0.43
N PRO A 296 0.98 -14.22 -1.31
CA PRO A 296 -0.40 -14.64 -1.12
C PRO A 296 -0.63 -15.41 0.18
N ASP A 297 0.36 -16.12 0.73
CA ASP A 297 0.21 -16.85 1.99
C ASP A 297 0.02 -15.91 3.20
N LYS A 298 0.39 -14.63 3.06
CA LYS A 298 0.27 -13.59 4.10
C LYS A 298 -0.92 -12.66 3.90
N PHE A 299 -1.35 -12.43 2.66
CA PHE A 299 -2.40 -11.47 2.32
C PHE A 299 -3.71 -12.13 1.85
N GLY A 300 -3.65 -13.30 1.21
CA GLY A 300 -4.76 -13.84 0.41
C GLY A 300 -4.99 -13.06 -0.89
N CYS A 301 -5.95 -13.52 -1.69
CA CYS A 301 -6.27 -12.92 -3.00
C CYS A 301 -7.33 -11.81 -2.88
N SER A 302 -8.28 -11.98 -1.96
CA SER A 302 -9.44 -11.11 -1.79
C SER A 302 -9.15 -9.66 -1.36
N PRO A 303 -8.07 -9.30 -0.65
CA PRO A 303 -7.74 -7.88 -0.43
C PRO A 303 -7.41 -7.11 -1.71
N CYS A 304 -6.76 -7.78 -2.66
CA CYS A 304 -6.39 -7.17 -3.94
C CYS A 304 -7.55 -7.16 -4.94
N HIS A 305 -8.42 -8.18 -4.90
CA HIS A 305 -9.43 -8.40 -5.93
C HIS A 305 -10.90 -8.29 -5.48
N GLN A 306 -11.17 -8.15 -4.17
CA GLN A 306 -12.49 -8.36 -3.55
C GLN A 306 -13.05 -9.78 -3.82
N GLY A 307 -14.37 -9.96 -3.84
CA GLY A 307 -15.03 -11.27 -3.87
C GLY A 307 -15.22 -11.89 -2.48
N ASN A 308 -15.72 -13.13 -2.44
CA ASN A 308 -15.95 -13.89 -1.22
C ASN A 308 -14.93 -15.03 -1.11
N GLY A 309 -13.76 -14.73 -0.56
CA GLY A 309 -12.67 -15.71 -0.38
C GLY A 309 -13.07 -16.96 0.43
N ARG A 310 -14.18 -16.96 1.17
CA ARG A 310 -14.65 -18.13 1.93
C ARG A 310 -15.47 -19.11 1.09
N ALA A 311 -16.05 -18.67 -0.03
CA ALA A 311 -17.02 -19.44 -0.78
C ALA A 311 -16.39 -20.33 -1.87
N THR A 312 -16.65 -21.63 -1.79
CA THR A 312 -16.16 -22.67 -2.73
C THR A 312 -17.29 -23.46 -3.40
N THR A 313 -18.54 -23.03 -3.23
CA THR A 313 -19.76 -23.74 -3.65
C THR A 313 -20.32 -23.31 -5.00
N SER A 314 -19.92 -22.15 -5.54
CA SER A 314 -20.15 -21.75 -6.94
C SER A 314 -19.24 -20.59 -7.32
N VAL A 315 -19.04 -20.36 -8.62
CA VAL A 315 -18.30 -19.20 -9.16
C VAL A 315 -18.99 -17.89 -8.78
N GLU A 316 -20.31 -17.82 -8.89
CA GLU A 316 -21.13 -16.67 -8.48
C GLU A 316 -20.90 -16.30 -7.01
N LYS A 317 -20.91 -17.30 -6.12
CA LYS A 317 -20.69 -17.09 -4.69
C LYS A 317 -19.24 -16.70 -4.39
N GLY A 318 -18.26 -17.39 -4.97
CA GLY A 318 -16.83 -17.09 -4.81
C GLY A 318 -16.44 -15.69 -5.31
N HIS A 319 -16.97 -15.29 -6.46
CA HIS A 319 -16.77 -13.94 -7.00
C HIS A 319 -17.68 -12.89 -6.35
N GLY A 320 -18.53 -13.26 -5.39
CA GLY A 320 -19.35 -12.32 -4.63
C GLY A 320 -20.49 -11.65 -5.41
N ASN A 321 -20.90 -12.20 -6.56
CA ASN A 321 -21.92 -11.62 -7.45
C ASN A 321 -23.38 -11.93 -7.05
N TYR A 322 -23.61 -12.43 -5.83
CA TYR A 322 -24.92 -12.84 -5.34
C TYR A 322 -25.50 -11.81 -4.35
N GLU A 323 -26.83 -11.70 -4.30
CA GLU A 323 -27.58 -10.63 -3.65
C GLU A 323 -27.31 -10.35 -2.15
N HIS A 324 -26.60 -11.22 -1.44
CA HIS A 324 -26.28 -11.04 -0.01
C HIS A 324 -24.80 -10.74 0.25
N TRP A 325 -23.98 -10.52 -0.79
CA TRP A 325 -22.59 -10.13 -0.66
C TRP A 325 -22.38 -8.68 -1.10
N LEU A 326 -21.64 -7.92 -0.31
CA LEU A 326 -21.47 -6.47 -0.50
C LEU A 326 -20.21 -6.08 -1.30
N TRP A 327 -19.35 -7.06 -1.60
CA TRP A 327 -17.99 -6.82 -2.12
C TRP A 327 -17.68 -7.81 -3.25
N PRO A 328 -18.37 -7.73 -4.41
CA PRO A 328 -18.07 -8.57 -5.57
C PRO A 328 -16.63 -8.37 -6.05
N LEU A 329 -16.10 -9.34 -6.80
CA LEU A 329 -14.78 -9.24 -7.41
C LEU A 329 -14.71 -7.98 -8.31
N PHE A 330 -13.61 -7.23 -8.25
CA PHE A 330 -13.44 -6.05 -9.09
C PHE A 330 -13.60 -6.41 -10.59
N PRO A 331 -14.39 -5.63 -11.36
CA PRO A 331 -14.40 -5.73 -12.82
C PRO A 331 -12.98 -5.57 -13.39
N LYS A 332 -12.70 -6.19 -14.54
CA LYS A 332 -11.37 -6.19 -15.17
C LYS A 332 -10.75 -4.80 -15.34
N GLN A 333 -11.57 -3.77 -15.54
CA GLN A 333 -11.16 -2.38 -15.69
C GLN A 333 -10.69 -1.73 -14.38
N ASN A 334 -11.08 -2.29 -13.23
CA ASN A 334 -10.89 -1.72 -11.90
C ASN A 334 -10.02 -2.63 -11.00
N THR A 335 -9.33 -3.63 -11.55
CA THR A 335 -8.55 -4.59 -10.74
C THR A 335 -7.41 -3.94 -9.94
N GLU A 336 -6.90 -2.78 -10.38
CA GLU A 336 -5.90 -2.00 -9.65
C GLU A 336 -6.51 -1.21 -8.47
N ALA A 337 -7.84 -1.09 -8.35
CA ALA A 337 -8.49 -0.34 -7.27
C ALA A 337 -8.17 -0.93 -5.88
N GLY A 338 -8.00 -2.26 -5.78
CA GLY A 338 -7.64 -2.93 -4.54
C GLY A 338 -6.32 -2.48 -3.95
N CYS A 339 -5.37 -2.01 -4.77
CA CYS A 339 -4.10 -1.47 -4.30
C CYS A 339 -4.29 -0.25 -3.37
N GLN A 340 -5.31 0.58 -3.60
CA GLN A 340 -5.60 1.74 -2.74
C GLN A 340 -5.96 1.37 -1.30
N THR A 341 -6.44 0.14 -1.05
CA THR A 341 -6.81 -0.34 0.29
C THR A 341 -5.64 -0.26 1.28
N CYS A 342 -4.41 -0.43 0.80
CA CYS A 342 -3.19 -0.31 1.60
C CYS A 342 -2.30 0.88 1.16
N HIS A 343 -2.27 1.17 -0.14
CA HIS A 343 -1.39 2.17 -0.74
C HIS A 343 -2.05 3.54 -0.96
N ALA A 344 -3.06 3.93 -0.18
CA ALA A 344 -3.70 5.24 -0.32
C ALA A 344 -2.68 6.39 -0.23
N ALA A 345 -1.75 6.31 0.75
CA ALA A 345 -0.76 7.34 1.01
C ALA A 345 0.36 7.45 -0.04
N ASP A 346 0.59 6.42 -0.85
CA ASP A 346 1.70 6.41 -1.83
C ASP A 346 1.35 7.24 -3.07
N MET A 347 2.20 8.20 -3.46
CA MET A 347 1.91 9.03 -4.65
C MET A 347 2.09 8.28 -5.97
N VAL A 348 2.99 7.28 -6.01
CA VAL A 348 3.35 6.52 -7.22
C VAL A 348 3.55 5.06 -6.83
N LEU A 349 3.00 4.14 -7.64
CA LEU A 349 3.14 2.70 -7.49
C LEU A 349 3.68 2.11 -8.80
N VAL A 350 4.80 1.37 -8.73
CA VAL A 350 5.41 0.70 -9.87
C VAL A 350 5.81 -0.72 -9.47
N SER A 351 5.26 -1.73 -10.14
CA SER A 351 5.64 -3.13 -9.98
C SER A 351 5.41 -3.89 -11.29
N GLY A 352 6.43 -3.95 -12.15
CA GLY A 352 6.30 -4.54 -13.48
C GLY A 352 5.37 -3.72 -14.36
N ASP A 353 4.38 -4.38 -14.98
CA ASP A 353 3.31 -3.71 -15.72
C ASP A 353 2.11 -3.31 -14.81
N VAL A 354 2.14 -3.63 -13.51
CA VAL A 354 1.16 -3.12 -12.53
C VAL A 354 1.58 -1.76 -12.00
N GLY A 355 0.61 -0.83 -11.90
CA GLY A 355 0.80 0.45 -11.23
C GLY A 355 0.63 1.66 -12.15
N TRP A 356 0.67 1.47 -13.47
CA TRP A 356 0.55 2.56 -14.44
C TRP A 356 -0.82 3.25 -14.37
N ASN A 357 -1.93 2.52 -14.44
CA ASN A 357 -3.26 3.13 -14.46
C ASN A 357 -3.64 3.77 -13.12
N ILE A 358 -3.32 3.13 -11.99
CA ILE A 358 -3.51 3.71 -10.65
C ILE A 358 -2.61 4.93 -10.42
N SER A 359 -1.34 4.91 -10.87
CA SER A 359 -0.44 6.07 -10.74
C SER A 359 -0.85 7.23 -11.66
N GLU A 360 -1.30 6.96 -12.88
CA GLU A 360 -1.92 7.96 -13.76
C GLU A 360 -3.21 8.53 -13.14
N GLY A 361 -4.04 7.69 -12.50
CA GLY A 361 -5.24 8.14 -11.79
C GLY A 361 -4.91 9.05 -10.59
N LYS A 362 -3.87 8.69 -9.84
CA LYS A 362 -3.31 9.47 -8.71
C LYS A 362 -2.73 10.81 -9.17
N ASP A 363 -1.93 10.81 -10.23
CA ASP A 363 -1.41 12.03 -10.85
C ASP A 363 -2.54 12.89 -11.42
N LEU A 364 -3.51 12.31 -12.12
CA LEU A 364 -4.70 13.02 -12.61
C LEU A 364 -5.49 13.68 -11.48
N PHE A 365 -5.68 12.99 -10.34
CA PHE A 365 -6.33 13.56 -9.15
C PHE A 365 -5.59 14.82 -8.63
N ARG A 366 -4.26 14.79 -8.63
CA ARG A 366 -3.39 15.92 -8.26
C ARG A 366 -3.38 17.04 -9.30
N GLN A 367 -3.32 16.68 -10.58
CA GLN A 367 -3.28 17.62 -11.70
C GLN A 367 -4.60 18.36 -11.87
N ARG A 368 -5.73 17.67 -11.75
CA ARG A 368 -7.08 18.30 -11.75
C ARG A 368 -7.37 19.10 -10.49
N GLY A 369 -6.54 18.98 -9.45
CA GLY A 369 -6.66 19.77 -8.23
C GLY A 369 -7.79 19.31 -7.31
N CYS A 370 -8.17 18.03 -7.37
CA CYS A 370 -9.27 17.47 -6.56
C CYS A 370 -9.06 17.72 -5.05
N LEU A 371 -7.81 17.63 -4.59
CA LEU A 371 -7.38 17.95 -3.22
C LEU A 371 -7.62 19.42 -2.81
N GLY A 372 -8.01 20.32 -3.71
CA GLY A 372 -8.44 21.67 -3.33
C GLY A 372 -9.82 21.69 -2.65
N CYS A 373 -10.69 20.76 -3.04
CA CYS A 373 -12.06 20.64 -2.50
C CYS A 373 -12.21 19.41 -1.60
N HIS A 374 -11.59 18.29 -1.94
CA HIS A 374 -11.69 17.03 -1.20
C HIS A 374 -10.47 16.84 -0.29
N ARG A 375 -10.60 15.99 0.73
CA ARG A 375 -9.47 15.45 1.49
C ARG A 375 -9.07 14.08 0.93
N TYR A 376 -7.79 13.73 0.99
CA TYR A 376 -7.25 12.43 0.60
C TYR A 376 -5.90 12.17 1.30
N GLU A 377 -5.76 11.00 1.92
CA GLU A 377 -4.57 10.60 2.70
C GLU A 377 -3.30 10.54 1.82
N GLY A 378 -2.18 11.01 2.35
CA GLY A 378 -0.91 11.15 1.61
C GLY A 378 -0.80 12.37 0.70
N TYR A 379 -1.90 13.10 0.42
CA TYR A 379 -1.87 14.32 -0.39
C TYR A 379 -1.97 15.60 0.44
N ASP A 380 -2.42 15.48 1.69
CA ASP A 380 -2.95 16.60 2.49
C ASP A 380 -2.34 16.72 3.89
N LYS A 381 -1.30 15.95 4.17
CA LYS A 381 -0.78 15.76 5.53
C LYS A 381 -0.26 17.05 6.17
N GLU A 382 0.52 17.86 5.43
CA GLU A 382 1.19 19.03 6.01
C GLU A 382 0.25 20.16 6.46
N PRO A 383 -0.78 20.60 5.69
CA PRO A 383 -1.75 21.58 6.21
C PRO A 383 -2.52 21.09 7.43
N GLU A 384 -2.71 19.78 7.59
CA GLU A 384 -3.39 19.19 8.75
C GLU A 384 -2.44 19.09 9.95
N ASP A 385 -1.19 18.66 9.74
CA ASP A 385 -0.14 18.67 10.75
C ASP A 385 0.14 20.09 11.25
N LEU A 386 0.19 21.11 10.36
CA LEU A 386 0.33 22.53 10.74
C LEU A 386 -0.84 23.04 11.60
N ASN A 387 -2.07 22.68 11.24
CA ASN A 387 -3.25 23.04 12.05
C ASN A 387 -3.25 22.31 13.41
N SER A 388 -2.82 21.05 13.43
CA SER A 388 -2.67 20.24 14.65
C SER A 388 -1.60 20.83 15.58
N VAL A 389 -0.41 21.16 15.04
CA VAL A 389 0.67 21.84 15.75
C VAL A 389 0.20 23.18 16.30
N GLY A 390 -0.49 24.00 15.50
CA GLY A 390 -1.05 25.28 15.97
C GLY A 390 -2.09 25.14 17.09
N GLN A 391 -2.90 24.07 17.07
CA GLN A 391 -3.83 23.76 18.17
C GLN A 391 -3.09 23.31 19.44
N GLN A 392 -2.06 22.48 19.30
CA GLN A 392 -1.23 22.00 20.41
C GLN A 392 -0.47 23.15 21.08
N ILE A 393 0.17 24.04 20.31
CA ILE A 393 0.83 25.26 20.82
C ILE A 393 -0.16 26.09 21.63
N LYS A 394 -1.33 26.40 21.06
CA LYS A 394 -2.37 27.19 21.75
C LYS A 394 -2.87 26.55 23.05
N GLN A 395 -2.96 25.22 23.11
CA GLN A 395 -3.32 24.50 24.33
C GLN A 395 -2.21 24.62 25.40
N LEU A 396 -0.95 24.43 24.99
CA LEU A 396 0.23 24.57 25.85
C LEU A 396 0.40 25.99 26.39
N GLU A 397 0.20 27.03 25.57
CA GLU A 397 0.18 28.43 26.02
C GLU A 397 -0.93 28.69 27.04
N THR A 398 -2.12 28.12 26.83
CA THR A 398 -3.26 28.24 27.74
C THR A 398 -2.93 27.61 29.11
N GLU A 399 -2.30 26.44 29.11
CA GLU A 399 -1.83 25.77 30.33
C GLU A 399 -0.73 26.59 31.03
N LYS A 400 0.28 27.07 30.29
CA LYS A 400 1.35 27.94 30.80
C LYS A 400 0.79 29.20 31.48
N ALA A 401 -0.23 29.81 30.88
CA ALA A 401 -0.91 30.98 31.45
C ALA A 401 -1.71 30.65 32.73
N GLN A 402 -2.32 29.47 32.82
CA GLN A 402 -3.01 28.99 34.02
C GLN A 402 -2.01 28.68 35.14
N ASN A 403 -0.98 27.90 34.86
CA ASN A 403 0.12 27.58 35.79
C ASN A 403 0.78 28.85 36.35
N SER A 404 0.99 29.87 35.52
CA SER A 404 1.58 31.15 35.95
C SER A 404 0.68 31.89 36.95
N LYS A 405 -0.63 31.91 36.72
CA LYS A 405 -1.62 32.51 37.65
C LYS A 405 -1.67 31.73 38.98
N GLN A 406 -1.75 30.41 38.90
CA GLN A 406 -1.82 29.54 40.08
C GLN A 406 -0.52 29.61 40.91
N ALA A 407 0.65 29.68 40.28
CA ALA A 407 1.92 29.86 40.97
C ALA A 407 1.99 31.21 41.71
N ALA A 408 1.50 32.30 41.09
CA ALA A 408 1.44 33.61 41.74
C ALA A 408 0.46 33.63 42.93
N GLU A 409 -0.67 32.92 42.83
CA GLU A 409 -1.63 32.79 43.93
C GLU A 409 -1.09 31.94 45.08
N LEU A 410 -0.40 30.83 44.78
CA LEU A 410 0.27 29.99 45.79
C LEU A 410 1.38 30.75 46.53
N MET A 411 2.17 31.57 45.83
CA MET A 411 3.16 32.46 46.47
C MET A 411 2.48 33.46 47.41
N LYS A 412 1.40 34.12 46.96
CA LYS A 412 0.64 35.05 47.81
C LYS A 412 0.02 34.37 49.03
N GLN A 413 -0.39 33.10 48.91
CA GLN A 413 -0.84 32.30 50.05
C GLN A 413 0.33 31.99 51.00
N ALA A 414 1.51 31.64 50.48
CA ALA A 414 2.72 31.41 51.26
C ALA A 414 3.15 32.65 52.06
N ASP A 415 3.07 33.85 51.46
CA ASP A 415 3.34 35.14 52.12
C ASP A 415 2.41 35.43 53.32
N THR A 416 1.28 34.74 53.41
CA THR A 416 0.27 34.89 54.47
C THR A 416 0.12 33.66 55.38
N ALA A 417 0.96 32.64 55.20
CA ALA A 417 0.89 31.39 55.96
C ALA A 417 1.31 31.59 57.42
N GLN A 418 0.68 30.85 58.35
CA GLN A 418 0.93 30.99 59.79
C GLN A 418 2.17 30.22 60.28
N SER A 419 2.77 29.39 59.43
CA SER A 419 3.95 28.60 59.75
C SER A 419 4.92 28.51 58.56
N ASN A 420 6.23 28.41 58.86
CA ASN A 420 7.27 28.27 57.84
C ASN A 420 7.11 26.96 57.03
N GLU A 421 6.60 25.90 57.66
CA GLU A 421 6.39 24.59 57.00
C GLU A 421 5.26 24.67 55.96
N GLU A 422 4.20 25.42 56.25
CA GLU A 422 3.12 25.68 55.30
C GLU A 422 3.57 26.64 54.17
N ALA A 423 4.30 27.70 54.51
CA ALA A 423 4.88 28.63 53.52
C ALA A 423 5.81 27.90 52.54
N ASN A 424 6.71 27.05 53.04
CA ASN A 424 7.60 26.24 52.21
C ASN A 424 6.80 25.30 51.29
N ARG A 425 5.81 24.57 51.82
CA ARG A 425 4.98 23.65 51.03
C ARG A 425 4.20 24.35 49.91
N LEU A 426 3.77 25.60 50.11
CA LEU A 426 3.09 26.41 49.09
C LEU A 426 4.08 26.94 48.04
N ASN A 427 5.27 27.39 48.47
CA ASN A 427 6.35 27.80 47.57
C ASN A 427 6.87 26.65 46.71
N ASP A 428 7.03 25.44 47.26
CA ASP A 428 7.43 24.24 46.52
C ASP A 428 6.46 23.92 45.37
N LYS A 429 5.15 24.05 45.62
CA LYS A 429 4.13 23.90 44.57
C LYS A 429 4.23 25.00 43.51
N ALA A 430 4.46 26.25 43.90
CA ALA A 430 4.63 27.36 42.97
C ALA A 430 5.90 27.20 42.10
N ILE A 431 6.99 26.69 42.69
CA ILE A 431 8.23 26.34 41.98
C ILE A 431 7.97 25.18 41.01
N ALA A 432 7.27 24.12 41.43
CA ALA A 432 6.93 23.00 40.56
C ALA A 432 6.12 23.44 39.32
N LEU A 433 5.15 24.35 39.48
CA LEU A 433 4.40 24.93 38.35
C LEU A 433 5.30 25.76 37.41
N LYS A 434 6.25 26.54 37.94
CA LYS A 434 7.23 27.28 37.14
C LYS A 434 8.15 26.35 36.35
N VAL A 435 8.61 25.25 36.96
CA VAL A 435 9.39 24.20 36.29
C VAL A 435 8.55 23.48 35.23
N SER A 436 7.25 23.28 35.46
CA SER A 436 6.32 22.75 34.45
C SER A 436 6.25 23.67 33.23
N ASN A 437 6.14 24.99 33.45
CA ASN A 437 6.16 25.97 32.37
C ASN A 437 7.47 25.96 31.57
N SER A 438 8.63 25.77 32.22
CA SER A 438 9.90 25.61 31.49
C SER A 438 9.94 24.35 30.60
N LYS A 439 9.22 23.28 30.95
CA LYS A 439 9.07 22.10 30.07
C LYS A 439 8.10 22.37 28.93
N ILE A 440 6.98 23.06 29.21
CA ILE A 440 6.02 23.51 28.20
C ILE A 440 6.73 24.38 27.14
N ASP A 441 7.61 25.29 27.56
CA ASP A 441 8.37 26.15 26.65
C ASP A 441 9.29 25.35 25.72
N GLY A 442 9.94 24.29 26.22
CA GLY A 442 10.70 23.35 25.39
C GLY A 442 9.83 22.57 24.40
N HIS A 443 8.62 22.19 24.78
CA HIS A 443 7.67 21.52 23.88
C HIS A 443 7.16 22.47 22.78
N ILE A 444 6.85 23.73 23.12
CA ILE A 444 6.47 24.75 22.15
C ILE A 444 7.60 24.97 21.14
N GLN A 445 8.85 25.12 21.61
CA GLN A 445 10.01 25.27 20.71
C GLN A 445 10.22 24.06 19.78
N GLN A 446 9.97 22.84 20.25
CA GLN A 446 10.01 21.64 19.39
C GLN A 446 8.89 21.64 18.33
N LEU A 447 7.69 22.06 18.72
CA LEU A 447 6.54 22.19 17.82
C LEU A 447 6.74 23.30 16.78
N ASP A 448 7.38 24.41 17.15
CA ASP A 448 7.77 25.48 16.22
C ASP A 448 8.81 25.00 15.20
N PHE A 449 9.80 24.20 15.61
CA PHE A 449 10.77 23.59 14.67
C PHE A 449 10.10 22.60 13.70
N GLN A 450 9.13 21.82 14.19
CA GLN A 450 8.31 20.95 13.34
C GLN A 450 7.45 21.76 12.36
N SER A 451 6.84 22.86 12.83
CA SER A 451 6.09 23.82 12.00
C SER A 451 6.96 24.42 10.90
N HIS A 452 8.16 24.90 11.24
CA HIS A 452 9.13 25.44 10.27
C HIS A 452 9.45 24.44 9.16
N SER A 453 9.60 23.16 9.49
CA SER A 453 9.83 22.10 8.51
C SER A 453 8.62 21.90 7.60
N LEU A 454 7.43 21.73 8.18
CA LEU A 454 6.16 21.53 7.46
C LEU A 454 5.76 22.73 6.56
N LEU A 455 6.26 23.94 6.85
CA LEU A 455 5.98 25.15 6.07
C LEU A 455 6.76 25.24 4.76
N GLN A 456 7.71 24.33 4.51
CA GLN A 456 8.57 24.38 3.34
C GLN A 456 8.04 23.59 2.13
N ASP A 457 7.04 22.70 2.32
CA ASP A 457 6.78 21.61 1.37
C ASP A 457 5.52 21.80 0.47
N VAL A 458 4.30 22.09 0.99
CA VAL A 458 3.08 22.15 0.14
C VAL A 458 2.20 23.41 0.29
N LYS A 459 1.71 23.92 -0.86
CA LYS A 459 0.79 25.07 -1.00
C LYS A 459 -0.68 24.64 -1.14
N LYS A 460 -1.62 25.55 -0.82
CA LYS A 460 -3.01 25.42 -1.30
C LYS A 460 -3.05 25.43 -2.84
N VAL A 461 -4.04 24.74 -3.43
CA VAL A 461 -4.15 24.49 -4.89
C VAL A 461 -4.28 25.76 -5.72
N GLY A 462 -4.97 26.77 -5.19
CA GLY A 462 -5.17 28.07 -5.82
C GLY A 462 -4.22 29.15 -5.28
N PRO A 463 -3.92 30.19 -6.07
CA PRO A 463 -3.09 31.31 -5.61
C PRO A 463 -3.71 32.03 -4.40
N ASN A 464 -2.86 32.56 -3.51
CA ASN A 464 -3.29 33.48 -2.46
C ASN A 464 -3.95 34.73 -3.09
N LEU A 465 -5.15 35.06 -2.59
CA LEU A 465 -5.99 36.17 -3.07
C LEU A 465 -5.96 37.39 -2.14
N LYS A 466 -5.25 37.34 -1.00
CA LYS A 466 -5.00 38.53 -0.15
C LYS A 466 -4.24 39.62 -0.92
N ASP A 467 -3.37 39.21 -1.85
CA ASP A 467 -2.58 40.12 -2.69
C ASP A 467 -3.31 40.57 -3.97
N VAL A 468 -4.61 40.24 -4.14
CA VAL A 468 -5.37 40.47 -5.40
C VAL A 468 -5.22 41.89 -5.96
N ARG A 469 -5.33 42.92 -5.11
CA ARG A 469 -5.25 44.34 -5.50
C ARG A 469 -3.87 44.75 -6.02
N LEU A 470 -2.83 43.99 -5.67
CA LEU A 470 -1.43 44.27 -5.98
C LEU A 470 -0.98 43.59 -7.28
N LYS A 471 -1.70 42.55 -7.72
CA LYS A 471 -1.30 41.63 -8.79
C LYS A 471 -2.23 41.63 -10.00
N LEU A 472 -3.53 41.81 -9.77
CA LEU A 472 -4.56 41.55 -10.77
C LEU A 472 -5.26 42.85 -11.16
N ASN A 473 -5.56 42.99 -12.45
CA ASN A 473 -6.41 44.06 -12.93
C ASN A 473 -7.83 43.86 -12.36
N ARG A 474 -8.38 44.88 -11.70
CA ARG A 474 -9.75 44.87 -11.14
C ARG A 474 -10.78 44.32 -12.13
N ASN A 475 -10.72 44.81 -13.38
CA ASN A 475 -11.72 44.50 -14.41
C ASN A 475 -11.57 43.08 -14.99
N TRP A 476 -10.45 42.39 -14.74
CA TRP A 476 -10.21 41.01 -15.20
C TRP A 476 -10.87 39.96 -14.28
N ILE A 477 -10.99 40.24 -12.98
CA ILE A 477 -11.47 39.27 -11.98
C ILE A 477 -12.87 38.70 -12.32
N PRO A 478 -13.87 39.52 -12.74
CA PRO A 478 -15.18 39.00 -13.15
C PRO A 478 -15.13 38.12 -14.40
N VAL A 479 -14.20 38.41 -15.33
CA VAL A 479 -14.02 37.65 -16.58
C VAL A 479 -13.45 36.26 -16.26
N TRP A 480 -12.43 36.20 -15.40
CA TRP A 480 -11.85 34.94 -14.94
C TRP A 480 -12.88 34.07 -14.21
N LEU A 481 -13.67 34.63 -13.29
CA LEU A 481 -14.70 33.88 -12.54
C LEU A 481 -15.83 33.32 -13.42
N LYS A 482 -16.07 33.89 -14.61
CA LYS A 482 -17.14 33.45 -15.51
C LYS A 482 -16.84 32.10 -16.18
N LYS A 483 -15.61 31.91 -16.68
CA LYS A 483 -15.14 30.64 -17.28
C LYS A 483 -13.59 30.61 -17.34
N PRO A 484 -12.91 30.16 -16.26
CA PRO A 484 -11.44 30.18 -16.18
C PRO A 484 -10.73 29.48 -17.36
N THR A 485 -11.34 28.42 -17.90
CA THR A 485 -10.80 27.62 -19.01
C THR A 485 -10.67 28.38 -20.33
N ASP A 486 -11.42 29.47 -20.51
CA ASP A 486 -11.37 30.26 -21.75
C ASP A 486 -10.09 31.12 -21.82
N PHE A 487 -9.52 31.45 -20.66
CA PHE A 487 -8.22 32.14 -20.57
C PHE A 487 -7.06 31.15 -20.40
N ARG A 488 -7.26 30.05 -19.65
CA ARG A 488 -6.26 29.00 -19.44
C ARG A 488 -6.92 27.60 -19.50
N PRO A 489 -6.90 26.91 -20.65
CA PRO A 489 -7.52 25.59 -20.80
C PRO A 489 -7.04 24.52 -19.80
N THR A 490 -5.81 24.66 -19.30
CA THR A 490 -5.18 23.77 -18.31
C THR A 490 -5.36 24.21 -16.85
N THR A 491 -6.21 25.21 -16.57
CA THR A 491 -6.43 25.71 -15.20
C THR A 491 -7.05 24.65 -14.29
N LYS A 492 -6.58 24.61 -13.02
CA LYS A 492 -7.16 23.76 -11.97
C LYS A 492 -8.44 24.35 -11.36
N MET A 493 -8.78 25.61 -11.64
CA MET A 493 -9.98 26.24 -11.11
C MET A 493 -11.21 25.75 -11.89
N PRO A 494 -12.17 25.05 -11.25
CA PRO A 494 -13.34 24.53 -11.94
C PRO A 494 -14.29 25.67 -12.35
N ASN A 495 -15.13 25.41 -13.35
CA ASN A 495 -16.23 26.31 -13.67
C ASN A 495 -17.37 26.09 -12.67
N PHE A 496 -17.49 26.99 -11.68
CA PHE A 496 -18.53 26.98 -10.66
C PHE A 496 -19.94 27.35 -11.17
N ARG A 497 -20.11 27.66 -12.47
CA ARG A 497 -21.39 28.03 -13.11
C ARG A 497 -22.12 29.18 -12.39
N LEU A 498 -21.36 30.16 -11.92
CA LEU A 498 -21.85 31.31 -11.17
C LEU A 498 -22.79 32.18 -12.02
N SER A 499 -23.85 32.70 -11.41
CA SER A 499 -24.67 33.77 -12.00
C SER A 499 -23.91 35.10 -12.03
N ASP A 500 -24.28 36.03 -12.92
CA ASP A 500 -23.61 37.33 -13.01
C ASP A 500 -23.70 38.14 -11.69
N GLN A 501 -24.75 37.94 -10.87
CA GLN A 501 -24.82 38.54 -9.52
C GLN A 501 -23.77 37.94 -8.58
N GLN A 502 -23.66 36.60 -8.52
CA GLN A 502 -22.66 35.91 -7.71
C GLN A 502 -21.23 36.29 -8.13
N ILE A 503 -20.96 36.38 -9.43
CA ILE A 503 -19.66 36.86 -9.96
C ILE A 503 -19.35 38.27 -9.45
N ARG A 504 -20.31 39.20 -9.51
CA ARG A 504 -20.12 40.57 -9.03
C ARG A 504 -19.83 40.62 -7.53
N ALA A 505 -20.64 39.91 -6.74
CA ALA A 505 -20.51 39.85 -5.29
C ALA A 505 -19.15 39.23 -4.86
N ILE A 506 -18.79 38.06 -5.39
CA ILE A 506 -17.52 37.38 -5.11
C ILE A 506 -16.33 38.28 -5.49
N SER A 507 -16.38 38.91 -6.68
CA SER A 507 -15.33 39.83 -7.13
C SER A 507 -15.15 41.00 -6.16
N ALA A 508 -16.25 41.65 -5.75
CA ALA A 508 -16.24 42.77 -4.81
C ALA A 508 -15.66 42.36 -3.44
N TYR A 509 -16.07 41.20 -2.91
CA TYR A 509 -15.53 40.70 -1.65
C TYR A 509 -14.02 40.44 -1.71
N ILE A 510 -13.54 39.72 -2.73
CA ILE A 510 -12.12 39.40 -2.90
C ILE A 510 -11.32 40.70 -3.01
N TRP A 511 -11.74 41.62 -3.88
CA TRP A 511 -11.06 42.89 -4.13
C TRP A 511 -11.01 43.84 -2.93
N GLN A 512 -12.11 43.97 -2.18
CA GLN A 512 -12.13 44.81 -0.98
C GLN A 512 -11.39 44.19 0.20
N SER A 513 -11.18 42.86 0.19
CA SER A 513 -10.47 42.11 1.24
C SER A 513 -8.96 41.98 0.99
N GLY A 514 -8.47 42.42 -0.17
CA GLY A 514 -7.06 42.43 -0.49
C GLY A 514 -6.30 43.61 0.11
N PHE A 515 -4.98 43.46 0.24
CA PHE A 515 -4.08 44.49 0.77
C PHE A 515 -4.12 45.78 -0.06
N LYS A 516 -4.10 46.93 0.63
CA LYS A 516 -4.20 48.26 0.00
C LYS A 516 -2.86 49.01 -0.10
N ASP A 517 -1.81 48.45 0.49
CA ASP A 517 -0.51 49.12 0.59
C ASP A 517 0.21 49.18 -0.76
N PRO A 518 0.93 50.27 -1.06
CA PRO A 518 1.76 50.32 -2.26
C PRO A 518 2.89 49.29 -2.18
N LEU A 519 3.16 48.61 -3.29
CA LEU A 519 4.31 47.71 -3.41
C LEU A 519 5.63 48.51 -3.27
N PRO A 520 6.65 47.98 -2.56
CA PRO A 520 7.98 48.58 -2.58
C PRO A 520 8.54 48.49 -4.00
N LYS A 521 8.88 49.65 -4.58
CA LYS A 521 9.51 49.72 -5.91
C LYS A 521 10.92 49.12 -5.81
N GLN A 522 11.14 48.00 -6.49
CA GLN A 522 12.46 47.44 -6.68
C GLN A 522 13.23 48.25 -7.72
N ASN A 523 14.56 48.30 -7.60
CA ASN A 523 15.40 48.87 -8.65
C ASN A 523 15.37 47.95 -9.88
N PRO A 524 15.31 48.51 -11.11
CA PRO A 524 15.46 47.71 -12.32
C PRO A 524 16.89 47.16 -12.43
N GLY A 525 17.00 45.92 -12.88
CA GLY A 525 18.25 45.25 -13.24
C GLY A 525 18.59 45.38 -14.72
N ASN A 526 19.52 44.54 -15.18
CA ASN A 526 19.91 44.42 -16.57
C ASN A 526 19.01 43.40 -17.31
N ALA A 527 18.27 43.86 -18.32
CA ALA A 527 17.36 43.02 -19.09
C ALA A 527 18.07 42.02 -20.04
N GLU A 528 19.28 42.32 -20.49
CA GLU A 528 20.05 41.44 -21.39
C GLU A 528 20.67 40.29 -20.60
N HIS A 529 21.27 40.58 -19.44
CA HIS A 529 21.72 39.55 -18.50
C HIS A 529 20.53 38.75 -17.93
N GLY A 530 19.40 39.41 -17.66
CA GLY A 530 18.15 38.75 -17.26
C GLY A 530 17.63 37.75 -18.29
N LYS A 531 17.80 38.04 -19.59
CA LYS A 531 17.49 37.11 -20.68
C LYS A 531 18.44 35.91 -20.67
N GLU A 532 19.75 36.15 -20.62
CA GLU A 532 20.76 35.09 -20.56
C GLU A 532 20.51 34.15 -19.37
N LEU A 533 20.21 34.71 -18.20
CA LEU A 533 19.85 33.94 -17.01
C LEU A 533 18.55 33.14 -17.20
N PHE A 534 17.53 33.72 -17.83
CA PHE A 534 16.27 33.02 -18.09
C PHE A 534 16.45 31.82 -19.05
N GLU A 535 17.30 31.97 -20.06
CA GLU A 535 17.61 30.92 -21.03
C GLU A 535 18.53 29.83 -20.42
N THR A 536 19.56 30.21 -19.67
CA THR A 536 20.58 29.28 -19.14
C THR A 536 20.20 28.60 -17.82
N ARG A 537 19.39 29.23 -16.95
CA ARG A 537 18.95 28.64 -15.67
C ARG A 537 17.76 27.68 -15.83
N GLY A 538 17.41 27.31 -17.06
CA GLY A 538 16.39 26.29 -17.35
C GLY A 538 14.94 26.74 -17.18
N CYS A 539 14.66 28.05 -17.05
CA CYS A 539 13.31 28.54 -16.81
C CYS A 539 12.33 28.13 -17.93
N MET A 540 12.81 28.11 -19.18
CA MET A 540 12.03 27.69 -20.36
C MET A 540 11.66 26.20 -20.38
N ALA A 541 12.29 25.35 -19.57
CA ALA A 541 11.92 23.92 -19.49
C ALA A 541 10.54 23.74 -18.83
N CYS A 542 10.16 24.64 -17.93
CA CYS A 542 8.90 24.58 -17.18
C CYS A 542 7.91 25.69 -17.54
N HIS A 543 8.39 26.87 -17.92
CA HIS A 543 7.58 28.06 -18.19
C HIS A 543 7.61 28.45 -19.66
N SER A 544 6.46 28.91 -20.18
CA SER A 544 6.38 29.49 -21.52
C SER A 544 6.36 31.03 -21.50
N ILE A 545 6.88 31.62 -22.58
CA ILE A 545 6.87 33.05 -22.89
C ILE A 545 6.24 33.29 -24.26
N GLY A 546 5.62 34.45 -24.47
CA GLY A 546 4.82 34.76 -25.67
C GLY A 546 3.39 34.21 -25.61
N GLU A 547 2.57 34.58 -26.60
CA GLU A 547 1.17 34.15 -26.76
C GLU A 547 0.92 33.62 -28.18
N GLY A 548 -0.08 32.75 -28.34
CA GLY A 548 -0.46 32.16 -29.62
C GLY A 548 0.70 31.44 -30.32
N ASP A 549 0.84 31.66 -31.62
CA ASP A 549 1.88 31.05 -32.47
C ASP A 549 3.32 31.48 -32.10
N GLN A 550 3.50 32.43 -31.17
CA GLN A 550 4.82 32.86 -30.67
C GLN A 550 5.20 32.26 -29.30
N MET A 551 4.37 31.35 -28.75
CA MET A 551 4.63 30.70 -27.47
C MET A 551 5.88 29.80 -27.55
N GLN A 552 6.86 30.06 -26.67
CA GLN A 552 8.11 29.31 -26.57
C GLN A 552 8.34 28.86 -25.12
N GLY A 553 8.77 27.61 -24.92
CA GLY A 553 8.99 27.01 -23.59
C GLY A 553 7.89 26.04 -23.14
N GLY A 554 8.07 25.44 -21.97
CA GLY A 554 7.19 24.40 -21.42
C GLY A 554 5.86 24.92 -20.86
N THR A 555 4.82 24.07 -20.91
CA THR A 555 3.47 24.37 -20.38
C THR A 555 3.23 23.80 -18.97
N PHE A 556 4.27 23.27 -18.32
CA PHE A 556 4.19 22.64 -17.00
C PHE A 556 3.87 23.64 -15.87
N ALA A 557 4.38 24.86 -15.98
CA ALA A 557 4.22 25.92 -14.99
C ALA A 557 3.64 27.20 -15.61
N ALA A 558 3.16 28.11 -14.77
CA ALA A 558 2.44 29.30 -15.21
C ALA A 558 3.34 30.35 -15.88
N ASN A 559 2.79 31.08 -16.87
CA ASN A 559 3.38 32.32 -17.39
C ASN A 559 3.50 33.35 -16.24
N LEU A 560 4.67 34.02 -16.12
CA LEU A 560 5.26 34.47 -14.85
C LEU A 560 5.06 35.96 -14.51
N THR A 561 4.43 36.23 -13.36
CA THR A 561 4.42 37.54 -12.62
C THR A 561 4.31 37.31 -11.09
N GLN A 562 4.84 38.22 -10.24
CA GLN A 562 5.37 37.94 -8.86
C GLN A 562 4.45 38.17 -7.61
N ARG A 563 4.94 37.92 -6.37
CA ARG A 563 4.33 38.05 -5.01
C ARG A 563 5.29 38.69 -3.97
N THR A 564 4.82 39.21 -2.80
CA THR A 564 5.63 40.11 -1.90
C THR A 564 5.46 40.12 -0.34
N ARG A 565 4.81 39.18 0.40
CA ARG A 565 4.74 39.26 1.91
C ARG A 565 4.71 37.91 2.70
N PRO A 566 5.16 37.88 3.99
CA PRO A 566 5.06 36.75 4.95
C PRO A 566 3.80 36.75 5.86
N TYR A 567 3.46 35.59 6.45
CA TYR A 567 2.27 35.38 7.30
C TYR A 567 2.57 34.74 8.67
N CYS A 568 1.91 35.20 9.74
CA CYS A 568 1.99 34.58 11.08
C CYS A 568 0.82 33.58 11.30
N PRO A 569 1.09 32.30 11.62
CA PRO A 569 0.05 31.30 11.92
C PRO A 569 -0.77 31.64 13.17
N LEU A 570 -0.12 32.13 14.23
CA LEU A 570 -0.73 32.28 15.56
C LEU A 570 -1.65 33.52 15.64
N GLU A 571 -1.16 34.70 15.23
CA GLU A 571 -1.99 35.92 15.10
C GLU A 571 -2.98 35.87 13.92
N LYS A 572 -2.85 34.86 13.03
CA LYS A 572 -3.65 34.69 11.81
C LYS A 572 -3.64 35.90 10.87
N LYS A 573 -2.51 36.60 10.79
CA LYS A 573 -2.35 37.83 10.00
C LYS A 573 -1.01 37.87 9.25
N ASP A 574 -0.99 38.57 8.12
CA ASP A 574 0.23 38.85 7.37
C ASP A 574 0.98 40.01 8.04
N ILE A 575 2.27 39.85 8.32
CA ILE A 575 3.04 40.81 9.13
C ILE A 575 3.60 41.92 8.23
N GLY A 576 3.29 43.18 8.56
CA GLY A 576 3.72 44.37 7.82
C GLY A 576 4.80 45.19 8.54
N PRO A 577 5.42 46.17 7.85
CA PRO A 577 6.38 47.10 8.44
C PRO A 577 5.89 47.78 9.73
N GLU A 578 4.58 48.01 9.84
CA GLU A 578 3.91 48.57 11.00
C GLU A 578 3.98 47.69 12.27
N ASP A 579 4.10 46.36 12.14
CA ASP A 579 4.26 45.46 13.28
C ASP A 579 5.72 45.44 13.78
N TYR A 580 6.69 45.40 12.86
CA TYR A 580 8.12 45.57 13.19
C TYR A 580 8.37 46.94 13.87
N ALA A 581 7.78 48.01 13.34
CA ALA A 581 7.90 49.36 13.91
C ALA A 581 7.37 49.48 15.35
N LYS A 582 6.27 48.79 15.70
CA LYS A 582 5.76 48.74 17.10
C LYS A 582 6.75 48.15 18.10
N LYS A 583 7.71 47.36 17.63
CA LYS A 583 8.74 46.68 18.43
C LYS A 583 10.12 47.34 18.30
N GLY A 584 10.24 48.43 17.53
CA GLY A 584 11.52 49.10 17.26
C GLY A 584 12.45 48.31 16.34
N LEU A 585 11.93 47.33 15.59
CA LEU A 585 12.71 46.48 14.68
C LEU A 585 12.64 47.01 13.24
N PRO A 586 13.71 46.85 12.43
CA PRO A 586 13.64 47.10 10.99
C PRO A 586 12.79 46.02 10.31
N TYR A 587 12.05 46.39 9.27
CA TYR A 587 11.33 45.42 8.43
C TYR A 587 12.33 44.65 7.57
N VAL A 588 12.50 43.36 7.86
CA VAL A 588 13.39 42.43 7.15
C VAL A 588 12.55 41.22 6.71
N PHE A 589 12.78 40.73 5.49
CA PHE A 589 12.07 39.58 4.92
C PHE A 589 13.07 38.70 4.16
N ASP A 590 13.63 37.74 4.87
CA ASP A 590 14.56 36.72 4.38
C ASP A 590 14.35 35.40 5.16
N LEU A 591 15.16 34.38 4.85
CA LEU A 591 15.11 33.06 5.50
C LEU A 591 15.92 33.00 6.82
N GLU A 592 16.65 34.06 7.17
CA GLU A 592 17.47 34.13 8.40
C GLU A 592 16.69 34.80 9.55
N HIS A 593 15.61 35.53 9.23
CA HIS A 593 14.72 36.22 10.17
C HIS A 593 13.28 35.70 10.08
N SER A 594 13.08 34.38 10.21
CA SER A 594 11.78 33.72 10.04
C SER A 594 10.79 33.90 11.19
N GLN A 595 11.15 34.55 12.30
CA GLN A 595 10.29 34.69 13.48
C GLN A 595 9.43 35.96 13.48
N CYS A 596 8.20 35.82 13.93
CA CYS A 596 7.23 36.91 14.04
C CYS A 596 7.64 37.91 15.14
N PRO A 597 7.72 39.22 14.86
CA PRO A 597 8.15 40.22 15.84
C PRO A 597 7.14 40.43 16.99
N ASN A 598 5.90 39.94 16.84
CA ASN A 598 4.84 40.15 17.83
C ASN A 598 4.86 39.11 18.95
N ASP A 599 4.98 37.83 18.58
CA ASP A 599 4.83 36.65 19.45
C ASP A 599 6.05 35.71 19.48
N GLY A 600 6.99 35.83 18.52
CA GLY A 600 8.20 35.01 18.42
C GLY A 600 8.04 33.70 17.65
N HIS A 601 6.84 33.36 17.17
CA HIS A 601 6.59 32.11 16.44
C HIS A 601 7.05 32.17 14.98
N GLU A 602 7.29 31.00 14.40
CA GLU A 602 7.71 30.86 13.00
C GLU A 602 6.65 31.41 12.03
N LEU A 603 7.09 32.35 11.19
CA LEU A 603 6.31 32.88 10.08
C LEU A 603 6.22 31.81 8.99
N GLN A 604 5.05 31.73 8.36
CA GLN A 604 4.87 31.09 7.07
C GLN A 604 5.56 31.94 5.99
N VAL A 605 6.87 31.78 5.90
CA VAL A 605 7.65 32.13 4.72
C VAL A 605 7.41 30.99 3.72
N GLN A 606 6.55 31.21 2.72
CA GLN A 606 6.23 30.17 1.74
C GLN A 606 7.49 29.79 0.96
N ASN A 607 8.09 28.65 1.28
CA ASN A 607 9.15 28.08 0.46
C ASN A 607 8.48 27.53 -0.81
N MET A 608 8.85 28.09 -1.95
CA MET A 608 7.97 28.13 -3.12
C MET A 608 8.36 27.12 -4.21
N THR A 609 8.13 25.81 -4.03
CA THR A 609 8.27 24.84 -5.16
C THR A 609 6.94 24.11 -5.41
N VAL A 610 6.30 24.21 -6.59
CA VAL A 610 6.55 23.49 -7.86
C VAL A 610 7.75 23.94 -8.69
N MET A 611 8.18 25.20 -8.58
CA MET A 611 9.43 25.68 -9.20
C MET A 611 10.59 25.44 -8.23
N PRO A 612 11.60 24.61 -8.54
CA PRO A 612 12.68 24.31 -7.61
C PRO A 612 13.47 25.56 -7.22
N SER A 613 14.11 25.55 -6.05
CA SER A 613 15.00 26.65 -5.64
C SER A 613 16.21 26.74 -6.58
N LEU A 614 16.16 27.70 -7.52
CA LEU A 614 17.23 27.98 -8.48
C LEU A 614 18.43 28.72 -7.87
N ARG A 615 18.41 28.97 -6.54
CA ARG A 615 19.48 29.64 -5.77
C ARG A 615 19.96 30.96 -6.41
N LEU A 616 19.01 31.74 -6.92
CA LEU A 616 19.28 33.03 -7.58
C LEU A 616 19.78 34.05 -6.55
N SER A 617 20.76 34.86 -6.95
CA SER A 617 21.12 36.06 -6.20
C SER A 617 20.01 37.12 -6.30
N VAL A 618 19.98 38.11 -5.39
CA VAL A 618 19.03 39.24 -5.50
C VAL A 618 19.23 40.02 -6.81
N PRO A 619 20.48 40.34 -7.25
CA PRO A 619 20.73 40.85 -8.60
C PRO A 619 20.22 39.95 -9.74
N ASP A 620 20.52 38.64 -9.73
CA ASP A 620 20.04 37.69 -10.76
C ASP A 620 18.51 37.76 -10.88
N ALA A 621 17.81 37.81 -9.75
CA ALA A 621 16.35 37.90 -9.70
C ALA A 621 15.81 39.25 -10.20
N GLN A 622 16.52 40.37 -9.94
CA GLN A 622 16.18 41.70 -10.46
C GLN A 622 16.39 41.78 -11.98
N ASP A 623 17.47 41.20 -12.48
CA ASP A 623 17.79 41.12 -13.91
C ASP A 623 16.72 40.31 -14.65
N ILE A 624 16.44 39.07 -14.20
CA ILE A 624 15.38 38.22 -14.77
C ILE A 624 14.01 38.91 -14.70
N ALA A 625 13.66 39.55 -13.58
CA ALA A 625 12.40 40.28 -13.46
C ALA A 625 12.32 41.46 -14.46
N THR A 626 13.42 42.17 -14.69
CA THR A 626 13.48 43.30 -15.62
C THR A 626 13.37 42.82 -17.07
N TYR A 627 14.00 41.69 -17.41
CA TYR A 627 13.77 41.00 -18.68
C TYR A 627 12.29 40.65 -18.87
N LEU A 628 11.66 39.95 -17.93
CA LEU A 628 10.24 39.56 -18.02
C LEU A 628 9.31 40.76 -18.16
N ILE A 629 9.57 41.86 -17.44
CA ILE A 629 8.81 43.11 -17.58
C ILE A 629 8.95 43.70 -18.99
N SER A 630 10.14 43.63 -19.61
CA SER A 630 10.36 44.10 -20.99
C SER A 630 9.57 43.31 -22.05
N GLN A 631 9.19 42.06 -21.76
CA GLN A 631 8.42 41.21 -22.69
C GLN A 631 6.91 41.52 -22.68
N LYS A 632 6.42 42.42 -21.82
CA LYS A 632 5.01 42.80 -21.74
C LYS A 632 4.59 43.64 -22.96
N GLN A 633 4.12 42.99 -24.02
CA GLN A 633 3.42 43.67 -25.11
C GLN A 633 1.95 43.91 -24.73
N GLN A 634 1.48 45.13 -25.04
CA GLN A 634 0.12 45.67 -24.83
C GLN A 634 -0.34 45.94 -23.38
N GLU A 635 -1.01 47.09 -23.24
CA GLU A 635 -1.98 47.35 -22.17
C GLU A 635 -3.23 46.48 -22.43
N PRO A 636 -3.80 45.78 -21.43
CA PRO A 636 -5.04 45.01 -21.60
C PRO A 636 -6.27 45.92 -21.67
N SER A 637 -6.39 46.67 -22.77
CA SER A 637 -7.44 47.65 -23.02
C SER A 637 -8.68 47.04 -23.69
N SER A 638 -9.47 46.25 -22.95
CA SER A 638 -10.90 46.00 -23.28
C SER A 638 -11.77 45.33 -22.20
N TYR A 639 -11.26 45.05 -20.99
CA TYR A 639 -12.11 44.42 -19.97
C TYR A 639 -13.27 45.33 -19.53
N PRO A 640 -14.51 44.81 -19.43
CA PRO A 640 -15.67 45.60 -18.98
C PRO A 640 -15.41 46.27 -17.63
N ASP A 641 -15.90 47.50 -17.45
CA ASP A 641 -15.66 48.21 -16.19
C ASP A 641 -16.31 47.47 -14.99
N ALA A 642 -15.52 47.36 -13.93
CA ALA A 642 -15.88 46.70 -12.70
C ALA A 642 -15.90 47.66 -11.50
N ALA A 643 -16.35 48.91 -11.68
CA ALA A 643 -16.48 49.88 -10.59
C ALA A 643 -17.38 49.39 -9.43
N PHE A 644 -18.32 48.47 -9.69
CA PHE A 644 -19.13 47.82 -8.66
C PHE A 644 -18.30 47.08 -7.58
N MET A 645 -17.02 46.77 -7.86
CA MET A 645 -16.17 46.00 -6.94
C MET A 645 -15.80 46.73 -5.66
N GLU A 646 -16.04 48.04 -5.54
CA GLU A 646 -15.88 48.79 -4.28
C GLU A 646 -17.21 49.02 -3.51
N ASP A 647 -18.33 48.42 -3.94
CA ASP A 647 -19.63 48.48 -3.22
C ASP A 647 -19.60 47.63 -1.92
N PRO A 648 -19.81 48.22 -0.73
CA PRO A 648 -19.84 47.49 0.53
C PRO A 648 -20.98 46.47 0.66
N ASN A 649 -22.10 46.64 -0.06
CA ASN A 649 -23.21 45.68 -0.01
C ASN A 649 -22.85 44.37 -0.73
N LEU A 650 -22.21 44.50 -1.90
CA LEU A 650 -21.69 43.35 -2.65
C LEU A 650 -20.56 42.63 -1.91
N ARG A 651 -19.81 43.31 -1.02
CA ARG A 651 -18.84 42.68 -0.13
C ARG A 651 -19.49 41.67 0.81
N GLU A 652 -20.52 42.07 1.55
CA GLU A 652 -21.18 41.16 2.52
C GLU A 652 -21.99 40.05 1.83
N GLU A 653 -22.54 40.30 0.63
CA GLU A 653 -23.09 39.22 -0.20
C GLU A 653 -21.99 38.26 -0.70
N GLY A 654 -20.89 38.81 -1.22
CA GLY A 654 -19.77 38.04 -1.76
C GLY A 654 -19.11 37.14 -0.72
N LYS A 655 -19.03 37.60 0.54
CA LYS A 655 -18.58 36.79 1.67
C LYS A 655 -19.40 35.50 1.83
N LYS A 656 -20.72 35.57 1.68
CA LYS A 656 -21.60 34.40 1.76
C LYS A 656 -21.34 33.41 0.61
N TRP A 657 -21.16 33.93 -0.60
CA TRP A 657 -20.88 33.11 -1.77
C TRP A 657 -19.48 32.48 -1.74
N VAL A 658 -18.45 33.20 -1.29
CA VAL A 658 -17.08 32.68 -1.09
C VAL A 658 -17.07 31.49 -0.11
N ARG A 659 -17.87 31.56 0.96
CA ARG A 659 -18.12 30.42 1.87
C ARG A 659 -18.87 29.29 1.17
N HIS A 660 -19.99 29.60 0.52
CA HIS A 660 -20.88 28.60 -0.07
C HIS A 660 -20.21 27.75 -1.16
N PHE A 661 -19.38 28.37 -2.01
CA PHE A 661 -18.61 27.66 -3.03
C PHE A 661 -17.26 27.11 -2.51
N GLY A 662 -16.99 27.20 -1.21
CA GLY A 662 -15.79 26.65 -0.58
C GLY A 662 -14.48 27.22 -1.12
N CYS A 663 -14.46 28.47 -1.60
CA CYS A 663 -13.28 29.03 -2.29
C CYS A 663 -12.03 29.04 -1.40
N ALA A 664 -12.21 29.09 -0.07
CA ALA A 664 -11.17 29.00 0.94
C ALA A 664 -10.45 27.63 1.00
N GLY A 665 -11.06 26.55 0.49
CA GLY A 665 -10.39 25.24 0.37
C GLY A 665 -9.19 25.32 -0.58
N CYS A 666 -9.39 25.96 -1.74
CA CYS A 666 -8.35 26.16 -2.76
C CYS A 666 -7.50 27.41 -2.52
N HIS A 667 -8.05 28.51 -1.99
CA HIS A 667 -7.37 29.81 -1.94
C HIS A 667 -7.12 30.29 -0.51
N GLU A 668 -6.02 31.01 -0.30
CA GLU A 668 -5.85 31.85 0.88
C GLU A 668 -6.60 33.18 0.69
N ILE A 669 -7.62 33.42 1.51
CA ILE A 669 -8.50 34.59 1.45
C ILE A 669 -8.56 35.23 2.84
N SER A 670 -8.43 36.57 2.91
CA SER A 670 -8.51 37.32 4.17
C SER A 670 -9.84 37.08 4.87
N GLY A 671 -9.84 36.72 6.16
CA GLY A 671 -11.05 36.42 6.93
C GLY A 671 -11.63 35.01 6.75
N PHE A 672 -10.93 34.14 6.01
CA PHE A 672 -11.33 32.75 5.69
C PHE A 672 -10.23 31.73 6.06
N ALA A 673 -9.25 32.10 6.88
CA ALA A 673 -8.10 31.27 7.21
C ALA A 673 -8.48 29.95 7.92
N ASP A 674 -9.53 29.97 8.73
CA ASP A 674 -10.01 28.84 9.53
C ASP A 674 -11.03 27.95 8.81
N GLU A 675 -11.41 28.26 7.57
CA GLU A 675 -12.40 27.46 6.84
C GLU A 675 -11.74 26.26 6.15
N GLY A 676 -12.21 25.07 6.53
CA GLY A 676 -11.80 23.81 5.93
C GLY A 676 -12.33 23.63 4.50
N ARG A 677 -11.98 22.49 3.89
CA ARG A 677 -12.44 22.14 2.54
C ARG A 677 -13.90 21.67 2.57
N ILE A 678 -14.60 21.85 1.45
CA ILE A 678 -16.06 21.66 1.35
C ILE A 678 -16.48 20.28 0.82
N GLY A 679 -15.60 19.59 0.10
CA GLY A 679 -15.84 18.26 -0.45
C GLY A 679 -15.68 17.17 0.60
N THR A 680 -16.33 16.02 0.35
CA THR A 680 -16.13 14.82 1.18
C THR A 680 -14.66 14.41 1.21
N GLU A 681 -14.26 13.76 2.29
CA GLU A 681 -13.07 12.91 2.36
C GLU A 681 -13.20 11.81 1.27
N LEU A 682 -12.12 11.55 0.52
CA LEU A 682 -12.11 10.63 -0.63
C LEU A 682 -11.14 9.44 -0.50
N THR A 683 -10.33 9.35 0.56
CA THR A 683 -9.32 8.30 0.77
C THR A 683 -9.89 6.91 0.51
N ALA A 684 -11.03 6.60 1.15
CA ALA A 684 -11.73 5.33 1.05
C ALA A 684 -12.95 5.37 0.11
N GLU A 685 -13.13 6.43 -0.70
CA GLU A 685 -14.29 6.51 -1.60
C GLU A 685 -14.19 5.45 -2.71
N GLY A 686 -13.00 5.27 -3.27
CA GLY A 686 -12.74 4.29 -4.34
C GLY A 686 -12.84 2.82 -3.90
N SER A 687 -12.84 2.53 -2.59
CA SER A 687 -13.08 1.17 -2.08
C SER A 687 -14.57 0.85 -1.91
N LYS A 688 -15.48 1.82 -2.08
CA LYS A 688 -16.92 1.56 -2.06
C LYS A 688 -17.35 0.77 -3.30
N PRO A 689 -18.39 -0.07 -3.20
CA PRO A 689 -19.01 -0.70 -4.37
C PRO A 689 -19.57 0.35 -5.32
N ILE A 690 -19.59 0.06 -6.62
CA ILE A 690 -19.97 1.03 -7.66
C ILE A 690 -21.39 1.57 -7.48
N GLU A 691 -22.31 0.76 -6.97
CA GLU A 691 -23.69 1.11 -6.64
C GLU A 691 -23.84 2.03 -5.42
N ARG A 692 -22.76 2.27 -4.66
CA ARG A 692 -22.69 3.25 -3.56
C ARG A 692 -21.99 4.56 -3.94
N LEU A 693 -21.47 4.65 -5.16
CA LEU A 693 -20.94 5.89 -5.72
C LEU A 693 -22.08 6.67 -6.39
N ASP A 694 -22.35 7.88 -5.92
CA ASP A 694 -23.29 8.77 -6.58
C ASP A 694 -22.63 9.41 -7.82
N PHE A 695 -22.87 8.81 -8.98
CA PHE A 695 -22.45 9.36 -10.28
C PHE A 695 -23.35 10.51 -10.79
N ALA A 696 -24.26 11.01 -9.95
CA ALA A 696 -25.29 11.99 -10.29
C ALA A 696 -26.07 11.60 -11.56
N LEU A 697 -25.93 12.38 -12.63
CA LEU A 697 -26.69 12.20 -13.88
C LEU A 697 -26.31 10.91 -14.66
N TYR A 698 -25.20 10.25 -14.31
CA TYR A 698 -24.78 8.98 -14.91
C TYR A 698 -25.37 7.76 -14.18
N THR A 699 -26.69 7.63 -14.25
CA THR A 699 -27.43 6.43 -13.81
C THR A 699 -27.15 5.22 -14.74
N GLU A 700 -27.49 3.99 -14.30
CA GLU A 700 -27.36 2.77 -15.14
C GLU A 700 -27.87 2.90 -16.60
N PRO A 701 -29.02 3.56 -16.89
CA PRO A 701 -29.45 3.82 -18.27
C PRO A 701 -28.44 4.58 -19.15
N ALA A 702 -27.58 5.42 -18.56
CA ALA A 702 -26.52 6.12 -19.28
C ALA A 702 -25.33 5.18 -19.57
N GLN A 703 -24.98 4.29 -18.64
CA GLN A 703 -23.95 3.26 -18.84
C GLN A 703 -24.37 2.22 -19.90
N ARG A 704 -25.67 1.89 -19.98
CA ARG A 704 -26.24 0.94 -20.94
C ARG A 704 -26.68 1.57 -22.28
N GLY A 705 -26.62 2.90 -22.41
CA GLY A 705 -26.93 3.62 -23.65
C GLY A 705 -28.41 3.64 -24.05
N THR A 706 -29.33 3.45 -23.11
CA THR A 706 -30.78 3.28 -23.38
C THR A 706 -31.67 4.42 -22.86
N GLY A 707 -31.12 5.41 -22.16
CA GLY A 707 -31.85 6.58 -21.63
C GLY A 707 -31.74 7.85 -22.49
N LYS A 708 -32.71 8.76 -22.35
CA LYS A 708 -32.55 10.16 -22.77
C LYS A 708 -31.73 10.92 -21.72
N ASP A 709 -30.92 11.87 -22.17
CA ASP A 709 -30.11 12.74 -21.32
C ASP A 709 -31.00 13.55 -20.33
N PRO A 710 -30.69 13.54 -19.01
CA PRO A 710 -31.46 14.28 -18.02
C PRO A 710 -31.28 15.82 -18.08
N ILE A 711 -30.29 16.36 -18.80
CA ILE A 711 -30.13 17.81 -18.96
C ILE A 711 -31.01 18.35 -20.09
N THR A 712 -32.10 19.04 -19.73
CA THR A 712 -33.09 19.58 -20.68
C THR A 712 -33.03 21.10 -20.86
N ASN A 713 -32.27 21.83 -20.03
CA ASN A 713 -32.17 23.29 -20.09
C ASN A 713 -31.19 23.76 -21.19
N PRO A 714 -31.63 24.59 -22.17
CA PRO A 714 -30.76 25.10 -23.24
C PRO A 714 -29.53 25.88 -22.76
N GLU A 715 -29.62 26.63 -21.66
CA GLU A 715 -28.47 27.40 -21.17
C GLU A 715 -27.41 26.51 -20.52
N ASP A 716 -27.82 25.45 -19.82
CA ASP A 716 -26.88 24.54 -19.16
C ASP A 716 -26.18 23.63 -20.16
N LEU A 717 -26.85 23.29 -21.27
CA LEU A 717 -26.25 22.64 -22.44
C LEU A 717 -25.13 23.49 -23.06
N GLN A 718 -25.32 24.81 -23.17
CA GLN A 718 -24.29 25.74 -23.67
C GLN A 718 -23.11 25.93 -22.70
N ARG A 719 -23.29 25.60 -21.41
CA ARG A 719 -22.26 25.67 -20.37
C ARG A 719 -21.43 24.37 -20.24
N LEU A 720 -21.76 23.31 -20.98
CA LEU A 720 -20.98 22.07 -20.99
C LEU A 720 -19.62 22.28 -21.68
N PRO A 721 -18.51 21.75 -21.13
CA PRO A 721 -17.22 21.79 -21.80
C PRO A 721 -17.25 20.96 -23.09
N GLU A 722 -16.45 21.35 -24.08
CA GLU A 722 -16.22 20.54 -25.28
C GLU A 722 -15.52 19.24 -24.87
N GLY A 723 -16.17 18.10 -25.15
CA GLY A 723 -15.78 16.80 -24.62
C GLY A 723 -16.93 15.79 -24.73
N PRO A 724 -16.80 14.60 -24.11
CA PRO A 724 -17.79 13.53 -24.22
C PRO A 724 -19.21 13.98 -23.87
N SER A 725 -19.35 14.88 -22.88
CA SER A 725 -20.60 15.51 -22.45
C SER A 725 -21.37 16.25 -23.54
N GLN A 726 -20.70 16.83 -24.55
CA GLN A 726 -21.38 17.44 -25.70
C GLN A 726 -21.64 16.43 -26.85
N MET A 727 -20.86 15.35 -26.94
CA MET A 727 -21.04 14.36 -28.03
C MET A 727 -22.37 13.59 -27.91
N PHE A 728 -22.88 13.38 -26.69
CA PHE A 728 -24.17 12.74 -26.47
C PHE A 728 -25.36 13.60 -26.93
N THR A 729 -25.25 14.93 -26.86
CA THR A 729 -26.36 15.84 -27.16
C THR A 729 -26.53 16.10 -28.67
N THR A 730 -25.43 16.12 -29.42
CA THR A 730 -25.43 16.41 -30.87
C THR A 730 -25.79 15.21 -31.75
N ARG A 731 -25.57 13.97 -31.31
CA ARG A 731 -25.88 12.76 -32.11
C ARG A 731 -27.38 12.44 -32.24
N ALA A 732 -28.26 13.15 -31.55
CA ALA A 732 -29.71 12.94 -31.65
C ALA A 732 -30.36 13.45 -32.97
N ARG A 733 -29.62 14.09 -33.88
CA ARG A 733 -30.18 14.67 -35.13
C ARG A 733 -29.57 14.20 -36.46
N SER A 734 -28.56 13.32 -36.46
CA SER A 734 -27.98 12.79 -37.71
C SER A 734 -27.78 11.29 -37.66
N SER A 735 -28.55 10.58 -38.48
CA SER A 735 -28.55 9.12 -38.63
C SER A 735 -27.29 8.60 -39.32
N LEU A 736 -26.18 8.45 -38.58
CA LEU A 736 -25.03 7.68 -39.05
C LEU A 736 -25.28 6.17 -38.90
N LYS A 737 -25.39 5.48 -40.04
CA LYS A 737 -25.26 4.02 -40.13
C LYS A 737 -23.84 3.59 -39.76
N LEU A 738 -23.57 3.36 -38.48
CA LEU A 738 -22.41 2.57 -38.08
C LEU A 738 -22.63 1.13 -38.56
N LYS A 739 -21.77 0.68 -39.49
CA LYS A 739 -21.82 -0.68 -40.03
C LYS A 739 -21.62 -1.69 -38.90
N SER A 740 -22.49 -2.70 -38.86
CA SER A 740 -22.37 -3.84 -37.97
C SER A 740 -21.13 -4.67 -38.30
N CYS A 741 -20.12 -4.64 -37.43
CA CYS A 741 -19.25 -5.79 -37.23
C CYS A 741 -19.82 -6.62 -36.07
N ALA A 742 -20.85 -7.40 -36.38
CA ALA A 742 -21.36 -8.41 -35.46
C ALA A 742 -20.35 -9.54 -35.33
N CYS A 743 -20.06 -9.96 -34.10
CA CYS A 743 -19.58 -11.31 -33.83
C CYS A 743 -20.49 -11.89 -32.74
N PRO A 744 -21.12 -13.08 -32.93
CA PRO A 744 -22.28 -13.44 -32.13
C PRO A 744 -21.90 -14.01 -30.76
N ILE A 745 -22.69 -13.67 -29.75
CA ILE A 745 -22.80 -14.45 -28.52
C ILE A 745 -23.46 -15.77 -28.90
N HIS A 746 -22.77 -16.88 -28.63
CA HIS A 746 -23.38 -18.19 -28.47
C HIS A 746 -22.89 -18.79 -27.16
N ILE A 747 -23.88 -19.35 -26.46
CA ILE A 747 -23.88 -20.09 -25.20
C ILE A 747 -22.57 -20.83 -24.93
#